data_AF-A0A358PHL2-F1
#
_entry.id   AF-A0A358PHL2-F1
#
_cell.length_a   1.000
_cell.length_b   1.000
_cell.length_c   1.000
_cell.angle_alpha   90.00
_cell.angle_beta   90.00
_cell.angle_gamma   90.00
#
_symmetry.space_group_name_H-M   'P 1'
#
loop_
_entity.id
_entity.type
_entity.pdbx_description
1 polymer ?
#
loop_
_entity_poly.entity_id
_entity_poly.type
_entity_poly.pdbx_seq_one_letter_code
_entity_poly.pdbx_strand_id
1 'polypeptide(L)'
;MNRKSSMKQSKKKTMTGDCPACSGCGVNQKLRFKLRLFACGMLLAATLFCCLFVPIHSVAASINTVRIATKAEWLEFKENCRLDSFSKGLSVKLTADIDLSGETDYAVPVFFGNFDGGGHTVSGMKPNTDAERTGLFRIIEKDATVCELNVSGSVTVTGQSGTAGMICGVNRGTIRNCAAAGRLDAYNAVGGIAGINEQSGKIIECSSSAELSGTYKIGGIVGVNAGEIHECTNTGGVNLSANERSRNIGGIAGTNTGTVTGCMNSAEIGYLHTGYNVGGIAGLNSGFTGDCINNGNVRGRRDIGGIIGQSEPFYKVEYGKNTLEILNESIRGFSDALDETILNLRQAVQDGGEGLRNVLEEAEELREGLSADLDIIAGDAAWLADAEKYLDTIEQNLETLWKAFADSAEVTQLIAEIELIIIELRNAEPSEWVELLQELEAKIEQLRILLGDIASAAPALKALAEALNGLLSVSISGLRQAAEDCCKLIKNAEQKLDELTKTASEYLELVKADGNRLEKSVQKCVESMRLLRENIRNVLNGNGGNIEDVSENAERDAENQAGGMAAKCRNFGDVSGDYGIGGIIGNLSKELPSDLEEIDIPSIDDVLFTDTTLFIRATVFMCSNDAVISAKYDNAGGILGYGSRGFLLGCESGGSVKAGREYAGGIAGRLSGTIRECGSITALDGKAYVGGIAGSAKSVIDCAAVPTMLLAGKSSFADGAYIGAIAGELTEESRNNIFADTSKFNDSF
;
A
#
# COMPACT_ATOMS: atom_id res chain seq x y z
N MET A 1 31.42 -7.71 -60.72
CA MET A 1 30.86 -8.28 -61.97
C MET A 1 30.22 -7.16 -62.78
N ASN A 2 30.51 -7.15 -64.09
CA ASN A 2 29.75 -6.58 -65.23
C ASN A 2 28.37 -5.97 -64.89
N ARG A 3 27.89 -4.86 -65.48
CA ARG A 3 28.18 -4.14 -66.74
C ARG A 3 27.35 -2.83 -66.66
N LYS A 4 27.90 -1.67 -67.05
CA LYS A 4 27.69 -0.98 -68.35
C LYS A 4 26.21 -0.67 -68.63
N SER A 5 25.76 0.49 -69.08
CA SER A 5 26.34 1.63 -69.83
C SER A 5 25.15 2.58 -70.11
N SER A 6 25.22 3.79 -70.65
CA SER A 6 26.17 4.49 -71.52
C SER A 6 25.75 5.98 -71.50
N MET A 7 26.68 6.93 -71.45
CA MET A 7 27.14 7.74 -72.59
C MET A 7 26.05 8.68 -73.18
N LYS A 8 26.28 9.96 -73.49
CA LYS A 8 27.51 10.72 -73.73
C LYS A 8 27.13 12.18 -74.04
N GLN A 9 28.00 13.13 -73.62
CA GLN A 9 28.64 14.21 -74.42
C GLN A 9 27.73 15.24 -75.17
N SER A 10 28.09 16.52 -75.40
CA SER A 10 29.41 17.16 -75.52
C SER A 10 29.28 18.66 -75.81
N LYS A 11 30.21 19.46 -75.24
CA LYS A 11 31.02 20.58 -75.84
C LYS A 11 30.27 21.85 -76.32
N LYS A 12 30.83 23.07 -76.38
CA LYS A 12 32.20 23.65 -76.47
C LYS A 12 32.03 25.18 -76.19
N LYS A 13 32.84 25.90 -75.39
CA LYS A 13 34.10 26.63 -75.75
C LYS A 13 34.06 27.37 -77.11
N THR A 14 34.44 28.64 -77.34
CA THR A 14 34.94 29.82 -76.57
C THR A 14 35.27 30.93 -77.60
N MET A 15 35.13 32.22 -77.23
CA MET A 15 35.82 33.45 -77.76
C MET A 15 35.53 33.84 -79.23
N THR A 16 35.40 35.10 -79.66
CA THR A 16 36.11 36.40 -79.47
C THR A 16 35.11 37.52 -79.90
N GLY A 17 35.10 38.74 -79.35
CA GLY A 17 35.91 39.89 -79.80
C GLY A 17 35.05 40.91 -80.59
N ASP A 18 35.06 42.18 -80.12
CA ASP A 18 34.60 43.43 -80.77
C ASP A 18 33.15 43.94 -80.53
N CYS A 19 33.08 45.19 -80.06
CA CYS A 19 31.87 46.01 -79.90
C CYS A 19 31.78 46.96 -81.11
N PRO A 20 30.60 47.17 -81.71
CA PRO A 20 29.83 48.36 -81.31
C PRO A 20 28.30 48.13 -81.31
N ALA A 21 27.61 48.95 -80.51
CA ALA A 21 26.16 49.00 -80.34
C ALA A 21 25.52 47.99 -79.36
N CYS A 22 24.73 48.58 -78.46
CA CYS A 22 23.74 47.95 -77.58
C CYS A 22 24.26 46.95 -76.54
N SER A 23 24.63 47.41 -75.33
CA SER A 23 24.37 46.67 -74.07
C SER A 23 25.08 47.30 -72.87
N GLY A 24 24.30 47.68 -71.84
CA GLY A 24 24.90 48.26 -70.64
C GLY A 24 23.97 48.54 -69.46
N CYS A 25 22.85 47.83 -69.28
CA CYS A 25 22.16 47.75 -67.97
C CYS A 25 21.12 46.61 -67.85
N GLY A 26 21.29 45.47 -68.55
CA GLY A 26 20.23 44.44 -68.66
C GLY A 26 20.43 43.15 -67.86
N VAL A 27 21.63 42.85 -67.38
CA VAL A 27 21.97 41.51 -66.85
C VAL A 27 22.06 41.49 -65.31
N ASN A 28 22.14 42.65 -64.65
CA ASN A 28 22.19 42.74 -63.20
C ASN A 28 20.81 42.69 -62.51
N GLN A 29 19.70 42.83 -63.24
CA GLN A 29 18.36 42.72 -62.65
C GLN A 29 17.88 41.27 -62.54
N LYS A 30 18.07 40.41 -63.54
CA LYS A 30 17.58 39.01 -63.47
C LYS A 30 18.35 38.14 -62.48
N LEU A 31 19.66 38.34 -62.30
CA LEU A 31 20.43 37.62 -61.28
C LEU A 31 20.14 38.15 -59.87
N ARG A 32 19.95 39.47 -59.70
CA ARG A 32 19.45 40.06 -58.44
C ARG A 32 18.00 39.67 -58.16
N PHE A 33 17.16 39.47 -59.18
CA PHE A 33 15.78 39.01 -59.03
C PHE A 33 15.75 37.53 -58.65
N LYS A 34 16.60 36.67 -59.24
CA LYS A 34 16.72 35.26 -58.85
C LYS A 34 17.36 35.08 -57.47
N LEU A 35 18.39 35.86 -57.10
CA LEU A 35 18.93 35.86 -55.73
C LEU A 35 17.93 36.43 -54.72
N ARG A 36 17.13 37.45 -55.08
CA ARG A 36 16.03 37.95 -54.23
C ARG A 36 14.86 36.98 -54.15
N LEU A 37 14.55 36.22 -55.20
CA LEU A 37 13.53 35.17 -55.17
C LEU A 37 13.98 33.97 -54.32
N PHE A 38 15.27 33.61 -54.38
CA PHE A 38 15.85 32.56 -53.57
C PHE A 38 16.03 33.00 -52.11
N ALA A 39 16.39 34.27 -51.86
CA ALA A 39 16.43 34.86 -50.52
C ALA A 39 15.04 35.08 -49.94
N CYS A 40 14.04 35.49 -50.74
CA CYS A 40 12.63 35.52 -50.32
C CYS A 40 12.06 34.11 -50.14
N GLY A 41 12.51 33.12 -50.92
CA GLY A 41 12.14 31.72 -50.74
C GLY A 41 12.72 31.10 -49.48
N MET A 42 13.98 31.44 -49.14
CA MET A 42 14.58 31.07 -47.85
C MET A 42 14.02 31.90 -46.69
N LEU A 43 13.62 33.16 -46.90
CA LEU A 43 12.89 33.94 -45.88
C LEU A 43 11.48 33.39 -45.69
N LEU A 44 10.77 32.99 -46.76
CA LEU A 44 9.44 32.36 -46.67
C LEU A 44 9.51 30.99 -46.04
N ALA A 45 10.54 30.20 -46.35
CA ALA A 45 10.79 28.92 -45.70
C ALA A 45 11.25 29.10 -44.25
N ALA A 46 12.06 30.12 -43.93
CA ALA A 46 12.44 30.45 -42.55
C ALA A 46 11.26 31.07 -41.77
N THR A 47 10.36 31.84 -42.40
CA THR A 47 9.13 32.31 -41.75
C THR A 47 8.09 31.20 -41.64
N LEU A 48 8.01 30.24 -42.58
CA LEU A 48 7.18 29.05 -42.40
C LEU A 48 7.75 28.13 -41.33
N PHE A 49 9.07 27.96 -41.26
CA PHE A 49 9.75 27.15 -40.25
C PHE A 49 9.73 27.84 -38.86
N CYS A 50 9.81 29.17 -38.80
CA CYS A 50 9.57 29.93 -37.57
C CYS A 50 8.07 29.99 -37.20
N CYS A 51 7.14 29.98 -38.15
CA CYS A 51 5.70 29.82 -37.83
C CYS A 51 5.33 28.39 -37.42
N LEU A 52 6.17 27.39 -37.72
CA LEU A 52 6.02 25.99 -37.29
C LEU A 52 6.78 25.66 -35.99
N PHE A 53 7.65 26.56 -35.50
CA PHE A 53 8.44 26.38 -34.27
C PHE A 53 8.48 27.62 -33.35
N VAL A 54 7.58 28.58 -33.53
CA VAL A 54 7.13 29.42 -32.41
C VAL A 54 6.04 28.62 -31.70
N PRO A 55 6.15 28.32 -30.39
CA PRO A 55 5.07 27.67 -29.68
C PRO A 55 3.83 28.56 -29.83
N ILE A 56 2.83 28.05 -30.55
CA ILE A 56 1.49 28.63 -30.60
C ILE A 56 0.93 28.43 -29.19
N HIS A 57 1.26 29.34 -28.27
CA HIS A 57 0.72 29.40 -26.92
C HIS A 57 0.32 30.82 -26.51
N SER A 58 0.14 31.76 -27.46
CA SER A 58 -0.24 33.13 -27.09
C SER A 58 -1.15 33.89 -28.06
N VAL A 59 -1.81 33.24 -29.03
CA VAL A 59 -2.86 33.89 -29.85
C VAL A 59 -4.24 33.24 -29.68
N ALA A 60 -4.47 32.60 -28.53
CA ALA A 60 -5.79 32.22 -28.04
C ALA A 60 -6.10 32.79 -26.63
N ALA A 61 -5.29 33.73 -26.15
CA ALA A 61 -5.35 34.24 -24.77
C ALA A 61 -6.06 35.60 -24.61
N SER A 62 -6.91 36.02 -25.55
CA SER A 62 -7.54 37.36 -25.50
C SER A 62 -9.05 37.39 -25.67
N ILE A 63 -9.77 36.27 -25.54
CA ILE A 63 -11.24 36.25 -25.75
C ILE A 63 -12.04 35.88 -24.49
N ASN A 64 -11.43 35.34 -23.42
CA ASN A 64 -12.19 34.94 -22.22
C ASN A 64 -11.41 35.15 -20.90
N THR A 65 -10.82 36.34 -20.71
CA THR A 65 -10.14 36.71 -19.45
C THR A 65 -10.96 37.73 -18.66
N VAL A 66 -11.42 37.36 -17.46
CA VAL A 66 -12.11 38.23 -16.51
C VAL A 66 -11.10 38.79 -15.51
N ARG A 67 -11.16 40.10 -15.28
CA ARG A 67 -10.32 40.80 -14.28
C ARG A 67 -11.21 41.27 -13.14
N ILE A 68 -10.79 40.99 -11.91
CA ILE A 68 -11.52 41.39 -10.71
C ILE A 68 -10.59 42.30 -9.89
N ALA A 69 -11.08 43.49 -9.56
CA ALA A 69 -10.42 44.49 -8.74
C ALA A 69 -11.26 44.92 -7.52
N THR A 70 -12.56 44.61 -7.52
CA THR A 70 -13.49 45.08 -6.48
C THR A 70 -14.40 43.97 -5.96
N LYS A 71 -14.94 44.18 -4.75
CA LYS A 71 -15.97 43.33 -4.14
C LYS A 71 -17.20 43.14 -5.03
N ALA A 72 -17.65 44.20 -5.74
CA ALA A 72 -18.82 44.10 -6.61
C ALA A 72 -18.58 43.17 -7.82
N GLU A 73 -17.40 43.26 -8.44
CA GLU A 73 -17.01 42.36 -9.53
C GLU A 73 -16.85 40.91 -9.07
N TRP A 74 -16.40 40.68 -7.83
CA TRP A 74 -16.38 39.35 -7.24
C TRP A 74 -17.80 38.77 -7.12
N LEU A 75 -18.74 39.56 -6.61
CA LEU A 75 -20.14 39.13 -6.45
C LEU A 75 -20.82 38.87 -7.80
N GLU A 76 -20.48 39.63 -8.85
CA GLU A 76 -20.96 39.35 -10.20
C GLU A 76 -20.35 38.05 -10.76
N PHE A 77 -19.04 37.85 -10.55
CA PHE A 77 -18.35 36.64 -10.97
C PHE A 77 -18.94 35.37 -10.33
N LYS A 78 -19.18 35.38 -9.01
CA LYS A 78 -19.75 34.21 -8.31
C LYS A 78 -21.18 33.92 -8.74
N GLU A 79 -21.97 34.94 -9.07
CA GLU A 79 -23.33 34.78 -9.61
C GLU A 79 -23.33 34.10 -10.98
N ASN A 80 -22.42 34.51 -11.89
CA ASN A 80 -22.29 33.88 -13.20
C ASN A 80 -21.82 32.43 -13.14
N CYS A 81 -21.02 32.08 -12.12
CA CYS A 81 -20.57 30.71 -11.87
C CYS A 81 -21.68 29.77 -11.35
N ARG A 82 -22.92 30.23 -11.17
CA ARG A 82 -24.08 29.34 -10.94
C ARG A 82 -24.42 28.49 -12.16
N LEU A 83 -23.96 28.88 -13.35
CA LEU A 83 -24.06 28.08 -14.57
C LEU A 83 -22.76 27.31 -14.80
N ASP A 84 -22.82 25.98 -14.74
CA ASP A 84 -21.64 25.10 -14.89
C ASP A 84 -20.84 25.34 -16.19
N SER A 85 -21.49 25.82 -17.25
CA SER A 85 -20.84 26.11 -18.52
C SER A 85 -20.03 27.41 -18.52
N PHE A 86 -20.31 28.34 -17.61
CA PHE A 86 -19.73 29.69 -17.65
C PHE A 86 -18.22 29.70 -17.40
N SER A 87 -17.76 28.96 -16.37
CA SER A 87 -16.35 28.96 -15.99
C SER A 87 -15.48 28.02 -16.83
N LYS A 88 -16.06 27.23 -17.74
CA LYS A 88 -15.30 26.32 -18.61
C LYS A 88 -14.42 27.09 -19.59
N GLY A 89 -13.11 26.88 -19.51
CA GLY A 89 -12.12 27.58 -20.33
C GLY A 89 -12.00 29.09 -20.02
N LEU A 90 -12.58 29.55 -18.91
CA LEU A 90 -12.48 30.92 -18.45
C LEU A 90 -11.13 31.14 -17.75
N SER A 91 -10.47 32.25 -18.05
CA SER A 91 -9.31 32.72 -17.28
C SER A 91 -9.74 33.88 -16.41
N VAL A 92 -9.49 33.81 -15.10
CA VAL A 92 -9.83 34.86 -14.14
C VAL A 92 -8.54 35.36 -13.51
N LYS A 93 -8.37 36.67 -13.36
CA LYS A 93 -7.20 37.26 -12.72
C LYS A 93 -7.59 38.35 -11.73
N LEU A 94 -7.11 38.23 -10.49
CA LEU A 94 -7.20 39.33 -9.53
C LEU A 94 -6.17 40.41 -9.87
N THR A 95 -6.58 41.67 -9.68
CA THR A 95 -5.72 42.85 -9.91
C THR A 95 -5.61 43.76 -8.69
N ALA A 96 -6.33 43.43 -7.62
CA ALA A 96 -6.28 44.08 -6.33
C ALA A 96 -6.76 43.09 -5.25
N ASP A 97 -6.47 43.41 -3.99
CA ASP A 97 -7.04 42.68 -2.85
C ASP A 97 -8.54 42.92 -2.75
N ILE A 98 -9.29 41.88 -2.34
CA ILE A 98 -10.74 41.90 -2.24
C ILE A 98 -11.15 41.71 -0.78
N ASP A 99 -11.85 42.68 -0.20
CA ASP A 99 -12.48 42.56 1.11
C ASP A 99 -13.96 42.19 0.95
N LEU A 100 -14.34 41.01 1.46
CA LEU A 100 -15.70 40.47 1.45
C LEU A 100 -16.43 40.69 2.79
N SER A 101 -15.90 41.53 3.68
CA SER A 101 -16.54 41.85 4.95
C SER A 101 -18.00 42.30 4.77
N GLY A 102 -18.87 41.80 5.64
CA GLY A 102 -20.31 42.04 5.60
C GLY A 102 -21.09 41.21 4.59
N GLU A 103 -20.45 40.43 3.72
CA GLU A 103 -21.13 39.50 2.80
C GLU A 103 -21.25 38.11 3.42
N THR A 104 -22.44 37.52 3.31
CA THR A 104 -22.70 36.14 3.76
C THR A 104 -22.78 35.14 2.61
N ASP A 105 -23.06 35.61 1.39
CA ASP A 105 -23.14 34.79 0.17
C ASP A 105 -22.10 35.26 -0.84
N TYR A 106 -20.85 34.82 -0.63
CA TYR A 106 -19.69 35.18 -1.45
C TYR A 106 -19.05 33.98 -2.19
N ALA A 107 -19.45 32.76 -1.84
CA ALA A 107 -18.79 31.54 -2.31
C ALA A 107 -19.10 31.26 -3.78
N VAL A 108 -18.08 30.86 -4.53
CA VAL A 108 -18.22 30.41 -5.92
C VAL A 108 -18.72 28.96 -5.91
N PRO A 109 -19.90 28.65 -6.49
CA PRO A 109 -20.49 27.31 -6.36
C PRO A 109 -19.67 26.18 -7.01
N VAL A 110 -19.29 26.36 -8.28
CA VAL A 110 -18.47 25.38 -9.03
C VAL A 110 -17.56 26.13 -9.99
N PHE A 111 -16.28 25.74 -10.05
CA PHE A 111 -15.29 26.38 -10.90
C PHE A 111 -14.56 25.39 -11.81
N PHE A 112 -14.62 25.63 -13.13
CA PHE A 112 -14.00 24.81 -14.19
C PHE A 112 -12.81 25.49 -14.90
N GLY A 113 -12.46 26.73 -14.50
CA GLY A 113 -11.53 27.59 -15.23
C GLY A 113 -10.12 27.64 -14.66
N ASN A 114 -9.35 28.66 -15.06
CA ASN A 114 -8.06 29.01 -14.46
C ASN A 114 -8.20 30.33 -13.68
N PHE A 115 -8.00 30.28 -12.37
CA PHE A 115 -8.05 31.43 -11.47
C PHE A 115 -6.64 31.79 -11.00
N ASP A 116 -6.15 32.94 -11.44
CA ASP A 116 -4.86 33.52 -11.05
C ASP A 116 -5.10 34.65 -10.03
N GLY A 117 -4.79 34.37 -8.76
CA GLY A 117 -4.89 35.34 -7.68
C GLY A 117 -3.84 36.45 -7.78
N GLY A 118 -2.78 36.31 -8.58
CA GLY A 118 -1.76 37.33 -8.78
C GLY A 118 -1.01 37.75 -7.51
N GLY A 119 -1.04 36.92 -6.46
CA GLY A 119 -0.52 37.22 -5.12
C GLY A 119 -1.47 38.06 -4.24
N HIS A 120 -2.65 38.39 -4.74
CA HIS A 120 -3.64 39.20 -4.01
C HIS A 120 -4.39 38.39 -2.95
N THR A 121 -4.93 39.11 -1.97
CA THR A 121 -5.67 38.54 -0.85
C THR A 121 -7.17 38.73 -1.02
N VAL A 122 -7.93 37.65 -0.81
CA VAL A 122 -9.38 37.70 -0.57
C VAL A 122 -9.62 37.53 0.93
N SER A 123 -10.23 38.53 1.57
CA SER A 123 -10.33 38.65 3.03
C SER A 123 -11.76 38.91 3.50
N GLY A 124 -11.98 38.92 4.82
CA GLY A 124 -13.25 39.33 5.42
C GLY A 124 -14.33 38.25 5.46
N MET A 125 -14.01 37.02 5.03
CA MET A 125 -14.93 35.88 5.08
C MET A 125 -15.32 35.54 6.51
N LYS A 126 -16.63 35.58 6.83
CA LYS A 126 -17.17 35.19 8.14
C LYS A 126 -18.47 34.38 8.05
N PRO A 127 -18.47 33.25 7.34
CA PRO A 127 -19.65 32.40 7.25
C PRO A 127 -19.93 31.75 8.61
N ASN A 128 -21.20 31.75 9.00
CA ASN A 128 -21.74 30.95 10.08
C ASN A 128 -22.91 30.16 9.48
N THR A 129 -22.67 28.91 9.09
CA THR A 129 -23.57 28.14 8.23
C THR A 129 -23.60 26.66 8.60
N ASP A 130 -24.69 25.99 8.29
CA ASP A 130 -24.83 24.54 8.30
C ASP A 130 -24.49 23.90 6.94
N ALA A 131 -24.15 24.72 5.94
CA ALA A 131 -23.86 24.25 4.59
C ALA A 131 -22.61 23.35 4.52
N GLU A 132 -22.71 22.29 3.73
CA GLU A 132 -21.57 21.43 3.43
C GLU A 132 -20.65 22.05 2.38
N ARG A 133 -19.38 21.60 2.36
CA ARG A 133 -18.35 21.97 1.37
C ARG A 133 -18.08 23.48 1.36
N THR A 134 -17.92 24.06 2.53
CA THR A 134 -17.69 25.50 2.70
C THR A 134 -16.28 25.89 2.29
N GLY A 135 -16.15 26.99 1.57
CA GLY A 135 -14.88 27.62 1.21
C GLY A 135 -15.13 28.80 0.25
N LEU A 136 -14.07 29.50 -0.14
CA LEU A 136 -14.18 30.55 -1.17
C LEU A 136 -14.74 29.97 -2.48
N PHE A 137 -14.31 28.76 -2.83
CA PHE A 137 -14.91 27.90 -3.84
C PHE A 137 -15.58 26.72 -3.15
N ARG A 138 -16.84 26.43 -3.44
CA ARG A 138 -17.48 25.23 -2.90
C ARG A 138 -16.87 23.97 -3.55
N ILE A 139 -16.71 23.97 -4.87
CA ILE A 139 -16.05 22.89 -5.63
C ILE A 139 -15.13 23.47 -6.70
N ILE A 140 -13.88 23.00 -6.74
CA ILE A 140 -12.95 23.17 -7.85
C ILE A 140 -12.98 21.88 -8.65
N GLU A 141 -13.41 21.94 -9.91
CA GLU A 141 -13.62 20.77 -10.75
C GLU A 141 -12.33 20.27 -11.41
N LYS A 142 -12.42 19.07 -12.00
CA LYS A 142 -11.30 18.47 -12.73
C LYS A 142 -10.81 19.42 -13.84
N ASP A 143 -9.49 19.47 -14.02
CA ASP A 143 -8.77 20.36 -14.96
C ASP A 143 -8.82 21.87 -14.62
N ALA A 144 -9.60 22.28 -13.61
CA ALA A 144 -9.56 23.65 -13.12
C ALA A 144 -8.26 23.92 -12.34
N THR A 145 -7.80 25.17 -12.36
CA THR A 145 -6.61 25.60 -11.61
C THR A 145 -6.92 26.84 -10.80
N VAL A 146 -6.50 26.87 -9.54
CA VAL A 146 -6.47 28.06 -8.69
C VAL A 146 -5.04 28.26 -8.23
N CYS A 147 -4.45 29.41 -8.52
CA CYS A 147 -3.06 29.68 -8.18
C CYS A 147 -2.79 31.10 -7.66
N GLU A 148 -1.69 31.27 -6.94
CA GLU A 148 -1.19 32.57 -6.45
C GLU A 148 -2.25 33.35 -5.66
N LEU A 149 -3.04 32.67 -4.84
CA LEU A 149 -4.18 33.25 -4.13
C LEU A 149 -3.98 33.17 -2.61
N ASN A 150 -4.11 34.31 -1.95
CA ASN A 150 -4.14 34.39 -0.49
C ASN A 150 -5.58 34.52 0.00
N VAL A 151 -5.94 33.77 1.03
CA VAL A 151 -7.30 33.74 1.59
C VAL A 151 -7.26 33.93 3.10
N SER A 152 -8.09 34.83 3.64
CA SER A 152 -8.18 35.04 5.09
C SER A 152 -9.59 35.28 5.61
N GLY A 153 -9.89 34.76 6.80
CA GLY A 153 -11.22 34.89 7.40
C GLY A 153 -11.42 34.14 8.72
N SER A 154 -12.67 34.13 9.20
CA SER A 154 -13.11 33.37 10.38
C SER A 154 -14.35 32.56 10.00
N VAL A 155 -14.17 31.30 9.65
CA VAL A 155 -15.20 30.41 9.13
C VAL A 155 -15.71 29.49 10.23
N THR A 156 -17.04 29.40 10.40
CA THR A 156 -17.67 28.45 11.34
C THR A 156 -18.77 27.65 10.63
N VAL A 157 -18.66 26.33 10.68
CA VAL A 157 -19.63 25.39 10.09
C VAL A 157 -20.26 24.54 11.20
N THR A 158 -21.56 24.72 11.43
CA THR A 158 -22.28 24.10 12.55
C THR A 158 -22.89 22.74 12.24
N GLY A 159 -22.97 22.37 10.95
CA GLY A 159 -23.53 21.08 10.51
C GLY A 159 -22.64 19.89 10.89
N GLN A 160 -23.24 18.75 11.26
CA GLN A 160 -22.49 17.53 11.61
C GLN A 160 -21.77 16.89 10.42
N SER A 161 -22.22 17.14 9.18
CA SER A 161 -21.48 16.79 7.96
C SER A 161 -20.52 17.89 7.51
N GLY A 162 -20.33 18.92 8.35
CA GLY A 162 -19.59 20.14 8.05
C GLY A 162 -18.19 19.84 7.51
N THR A 163 -18.04 20.05 6.22
CA THR A 163 -16.78 19.91 5.47
C THR A 163 -16.37 21.29 5.00
N ALA A 164 -15.16 21.71 5.33
CA ALA A 164 -14.72 23.07 5.04
C ALA A 164 -13.22 23.19 4.79
N GLY A 165 -12.87 24.09 3.87
CA GLY A 165 -11.55 24.66 3.79
C GLY A 165 -11.59 26.12 3.41
N MET A 166 -10.53 26.89 3.68
CA MET A 166 -10.57 28.33 3.43
C MET A 166 -10.65 28.64 1.94
N ILE A 167 -9.88 27.92 1.11
CA ILE A 167 -9.90 28.08 -0.34
C ILE A 167 -11.05 27.30 -0.94
N CYS A 168 -11.19 26.02 -0.60
CA CYS A 168 -12.31 25.24 -1.11
C CYS A 168 -12.89 24.19 -0.18
N GLY A 169 -14.17 23.86 -0.40
CA GLY A 169 -14.80 22.70 0.23
C GLY A 169 -14.25 21.39 -0.33
N VAL A 170 -14.31 21.23 -1.65
CA VAL A 170 -13.84 20.03 -2.38
C VAL A 170 -12.94 20.43 -3.55
N ASN A 171 -11.79 19.77 -3.66
CA ASN A 171 -10.85 19.92 -4.77
C ASN A 171 -10.79 18.65 -5.64
N ARG A 172 -11.04 18.81 -6.95
CA ARG A 172 -10.80 17.84 -8.02
C ARG A 172 -9.79 18.35 -9.05
N GLY A 173 -9.39 19.62 -8.93
CA GLY A 173 -8.47 20.30 -9.83
C GLY A 173 -7.11 20.54 -9.18
N THR A 174 -6.42 21.60 -9.60
CA THR A 174 -5.10 21.97 -9.05
C THR A 174 -5.18 23.25 -8.24
N ILE A 175 -4.71 23.21 -7.00
CA ILE A 175 -4.46 24.39 -6.16
C ILE A 175 -2.95 24.51 -5.99
N ARG A 176 -2.37 25.66 -6.39
CA ARG A 176 -0.90 25.83 -6.38
C ARG A 176 -0.47 27.20 -5.92
N ASN A 177 0.57 27.30 -5.08
CA ASN A 177 1.08 28.58 -4.58
C ASN A 177 -0.01 29.43 -3.92
N CYS A 178 -0.86 28.80 -3.12
CA CYS A 178 -1.92 29.50 -2.41
C CYS A 178 -1.64 29.49 -0.90
N ALA A 179 -2.14 30.51 -0.20
CA ALA A 179 -2.02 30.61 1.25
C ALA A 179 -3.38 30.83 1.93
N ALA A 180 -3.56 30.21 3.09
CA ALA A 180 -4.74 30.41 3.94
C ALA A 180 -4.36 30.84 5.36
N ALA A 181 -5.09 31.81 5.90
CA ALA A 181 -4.89 32.33 7.26
C ALA A 181 -6.22 32.64 7.97
N GLY A 182 -6.18 32.73 9.30
CA GLY A 182 -7.35 33.06 10.12
C GLY A 182 -7.82 31.89 10.97
N ARG A 183 -9.14 31.72 11.13
CA ARG A 183 -9.72 30.66 11.97
C ARG A 183 -10.75 29.86 11.20
N LEU A 184 -10.74 28.54 11.34
CA LEU A 184 -11.73 27.64 10.76
C LEU A 184 -12.19 26.63 11.82
N ASP A 185 -13.49 26.60 12.07
CA ASP A 185 -14.14 25.67 12.99
C ASP A 185 -15.24 24.90 12.25
N ALA A 186 -15.10 23.57 12.16
CA ALA A 186 -16.04 22.70 11.46
C ALA A 186 -16.03 21.29 12.05
N TYR A 187 -17.08 20.51 11.84
CA TYR A 187 -17.26 19.25 12.58
C TYR A 187 -16.51 18.06 11.97
N ASN A 188 -16.62 17.83 10.66
CA ASN A 188 -16.20 16.58 10.01
C ASN A 188 -14.82 16.71 9.33
N ALA A 189 -14.78 17.21 8.09
CA ALA A 189 -13.55 17.31 7.30
C ALA A 189 -13.09 18.77 7.22
N VAL A 190 -11.98 19.09 7.87
CA VAL A 190 -11.51 20.46 8.07
C VAL A 190 -10.09 20.60 7.56
N GLY A 191 -9.86 21.52 6.63
CA GLY A 191 -8.52 21.82 6.12
C GLY A 191 -8.24 23.30 5.95
N GLY A 192 -7.01 23.74 6.20
CA GLY A 192 -6.65 25.14 5.97
C GLY A 192 -6.85 25.57 4.51
N ILE A 193 -6.53 24.70 3.56
CA ILE A 193 -6.72 24.93 2.12
C ILE A 193 -8.03 24.32 1.64
N ALA A 194 -8.21 23.02 1.83
CA ALA A 194 -9.34 22.26 1.31
C ALA A 194 -9.99 21.37 2.36
N GLY A 195 -11.31 21.25 2.37
CA GLY A 195 -11.97 20.23 3.20
C GLY A 195 -11.63 18.82 2.73
N ILE A 196 -11.84 18.55 1.44
CA ILE A 196 -11.55 17.27 0.78
C ILE A 196 -10.75 17.51 -0.50
N ASN A 197 -9.67 16.76 -0.68
CA ASN A 197 -8.94 16.63 -1.94
C ASN A 197 -9.24 15.25 -2.53
N GLU A 198 -10.07 15.19 -3.58
CA GLU A 198 -10.44 13.92 -4.22
C GLU A 198 -9.28 13.37 -5.07
N GLN A 199 -9.44 12.14 -5.61
CA GLN A 199 -8.38 11.41 -6.31
C GLN A 199 -7.69 12.16 -7.47
N SER A 200 -8.41 13.05 -8.15
CA SER A 200 -7.85 13.87 -9.24
C SER A 200 -7.27 15.20 -8.76
N GLY A 201 -7.53 15.57 -7.50
CA GLY A 201 -7.13 16.82 -6.90
C GLY A 201 -5.65 16.87 -6.55
N LYS A 202 -5.03 18.02 -6.82
CA LYS A 202 -3.63 18.32 -6.51
C LYS A 202 -3.55 19.59 -5.67
N ILE A 203 -2.77 19.54 -4.60
CA ILE A 203 -2.43 20.71 -3.77
C ILE A 203 -0.91 20.79 -3.66
N ILE A 204 -0.34 21.83 -4.26
CA ILE A 204 1.10 21.92 -4.54
C ILE A 204 1.63 23.26 -4.02
N GLU A 205 2.75 23.26 -3.31
CA GLU A 205 3.44 24.49 -2.87
C GLU A 205 2.51 25.45 -2.09
N CYS A 206 1.54 24.91 -1.35
CA CYS A 206 0.56 25.70 -0.60
C CYS A 206 0.94 25.84 0.87
N SER A 207 0.47 26.92 1.51
CA SER A 207 0.74 27.16 2.93
C SER A 207 -0.51 27.47 3.74
N SER A 208 -0.56 27.01 4.97
CA SER A 208 -1.62 27.35 5.92
C SER A 208 -1.02 27.87 7.22
N SER A 209 -1.53 29.01 7.67
CA SER A 209 -1.32 29.55 9.01
C SER A 209 -2.64 29.70 9.77
N ALA A 210 -3.69 29.00 9.33
CA ALA A 210 -5.02 29.07 9.93
C ALA A 210 -5.08 28.23 11.22
N GLU A 211 -5.73 28.78 12.26
CA GLU A 211 -6.07 28.03 13.46
C GLU A 211 -7.30 27.16 13.21
N LEU A 212 -7.13 25.85 13.30
CA LEU A 212 -8.17 24.88 12.95
C LEU A 212 -8.74 24.21 14.19
N SER A 213 -10.07 24.05 14.21
CA SER A 213 -10.79 23.29 15.22
C SER A 213 -11.81 22.35 14.56
N GLY A 214 -11.92 21.12 15.06
CA GLY A 214 -12.89 20.15 14.58
C GLY A 214 -12.88 18.79 15.30
N THR A 215 -13.72 17.86 14.86
CA THR A 215 -13.93 16.58 15.56
C THR A 215 -13.40 15.33 14.83
N TYR A 216 -13.61 15.14 13.52
CA TYR A 216 -13.31 13.82 12.91
C TYR A 216 -12.10 13.71 11.99
N LYS A 217 -11.85 14.68 11.10
CA LYS A 217 -10.80 14.60 10.08
C LYS A 217 -10.24 16.00 9.85
N ILE A 218 -9.20 16.36 10.60
CA ILE A 218 -8.68 17.72 10.64
C ILE A 218 -7.24 17.70 10.17
N GLY A 219 -6.92 18.42 9.09
CA GLY A 219 -5.55 18.60 8.61
C GLY A 219 -5.19 20.07 8.46
N GLY A 220 -3.95 20.45 8.78
CA GLY A 220 -3.50 21.85 8.58
C GLY A 220 -3.68 22.35 7.14
N ILE A 221 -3.60 21.45 6.14
CA ILE A 221 -3.83 21.75 4.72
C ILE A 221 -5.16 21.15 4.24
N VAL A 222 -5.40 19.86 4.49
CA VAL A 222 -6.59 19.13 4.00
C VAL A 222 -7.24 18.27 5.08
N GLY A 223 -8.55 18.27 5.19
CA GLY A 223 -9.25 17.32 6.05
C GLY A 223 -9.09 15.86 5.58
N VAL A 224 -9.47 15.57 4.33
CA VAL A 224 -9.34 14.24 3.69
C VAL A 224 -8.60 14.34 2.36
N ASN A 225 -7.50 13.59 2.23
CA ASN A 225 -6.74 13.50 0.99
C ASN A 225 -6.88 12.12 0.34
N ALA A 226 -7.43 12.08 -0.86
CA ALA A 226 -7.40 10.94 -1.77
C ALA A 226 -6.56 11.20 -3.03
N GLY A 227 -6.15 12.45 -3.27
CA GLY A 227 -5.30 12.87 -4.37
C GLY A 227 -3.86 13.11 -3.94
N GLU A 228 -3.25 14.18 -4.46
CA GLU A 228 -1.84 14.52 -4.26
C GLU A 228 -1.68 15.80 -3.42
N ILE A 229 -0.85 15.74 -2.39
CA ILE A 229 -0.32 16.89 -1.65
C ILE A 229 1.21 16.89 -1.78
N HIS A 230 1.76 17.98 -2.28
CA HIS A 230 3.19 18.10 -2.55
C HIS A 230 3.75 19.44 -2.07
N GLU A 231 4.88 19.42 -1.37
CA GLU A 231 5.62 20.62 -0.93
C GLU A 231 4.77 21.66 -0.18
N CYS A 232 3.82 21.20 0.63
CA CYS A 232 2.95 22.08 1.41
C CYS A 232 3.47 22.31 2.83
N THR A 233 3.17 23.47 3.40
CA THR A 233 3.63 23.85 4.74
C THR A 233 2.49 24.28 5.65
N ASN A 234 2.41 23.69 6.85
CA ASN A 234 1.53 24.15 7.92
C ASN A 234 2.28 24.84 9.06
N THR A 235 1.76 25.99 9.47
CA THR A 235 2.22 26.79 10.63
C THR A 235 1.09 27.17 11.58
N GLY A 236 -0.16 26.86 11.22
CA GLY A 236 -1.34 27.12 12.04
C GLY A 236 -1.65 25.96 12.99
N GLY A 237 -1.98 26.27 14.24
CA GLY A 237 -2.28 25.26 15.26
C GLY A 237 -3.56 24.48 14.95
N VAL A 238 -3.56 23.18 15.24
CA VAL A 238 -4.69 22.29 14.96
C VAL A 238 -5.18 21.63 16.24
N ASN A 239 -6.44 21.85 16.62
CA ASN A 239 -7.09 21.24 17.79
C ASN A 239 -6.31 21.41 19.12
N LEU A 240 -5.95 22.64 19.46
CA LEU A 240 -5.20 22.99 20.68
C LEU A 240 -6.05 23.12 21.96
N SER A 241 -7.24 22.52 21.97
CA SER A 241 -8.14 22.54 23.11
C SER A 241 -8.74 21.17 23.33
N ALA A 242 -9.04 20.83 24.59
CA ALA A 242 -9.60 19.54 24.96
C ALA A 242 -10.89 19.24 24.19
N ASN A 243 -10.87 18.13 23.44
CA ASN A 243 -12.04 17.56 22.78
C ASN A 243 -11.94 16.02 22.79
N GLU A 244 -12.73 15.39 23.65
CA GLU A 244 -12.68 13.94 23.87
C GLU A 244 -13.15 13.11 22.66
N ARG A 245 -13.89 13.74 21.73
CA ARG A 245 -14.38 13.11 20.52
C ARG A 245 -13.45 13.26 19.34
N SER A 246 -12.38 14.05 19.48
CA SER A 246 -11.48 14.32 18.36
C SER A 246 -10.79 13.04 17.88
N ARG A 247 -10.80 12.83 16.56
CA ARG A 247 -10.07 11.74 15.89
C ARG A 247 -9.43 12.26 14.60
N ASN A 248 -8.47 11.51 14.08
CA ASN A 248 -7.75 11.71 12.81
C ASN A 248 -7.33 13.17 12.60
N ILE A 249 -6.36 13.60 13.42
CA ILE A 249 -5.80 14.95 13.38
C ILE A 249 -4.40 14.89 12.76
N GLY A 250 -4.15 15.67 11.71
CA GLY A 250 -2.84 15.81 11.09
C GLY A 250 -2.39 17.27 10.97
N GLY A 251 -1.09 17.53 10.97
CA GLY A 251 -0.58 18.85 10.60
C GLY A 251 -0.69 19.17 9.11
N ILE A 252 -0.82 18.17 8.24
CA ILE A 252 -1.07 18.35 6.80
C ILE A 252 -2.42 17.78 6.41
N ALA A 253 -2.66 16.49 6.69
CA ALA A 253 -3.87 15.75 6.32
C ALA A 253 -4.52 15.10 7.54
N GLY A 254 -5.84 15.26 7.74
CA GLY A 254 -6.54 14.49 8.78
C GLY A 254 -6.54 12.99 8.46
N THR A 255 -7.03 12.65 7.26
CA THR A 255 -6.97 11.30 6.69
C THR A 255 -6.26 11.35 5.34
N ASN A 256 -5.29 10.46 5.12
CA ASN A 256 -4.58 10.29 3.87
C ASN A 256 -4.82 8.89 3.28
N THR A 257 -5.51 8.82 2.15
CA THR A 257 -5.63 7.62 1.30
C THR A 257 -4.90 7.80 -0.05
N GLY A 258 -4.34 8.99 -0.29
CA GLY A 258 -3.57 9.34 -1.50
C GLY A 258 -2.08 9.52 -1.20
N THR A 259 -1.46 10.54 -1.80
CA THR A 259 -0.02 10.81 -1.66
C THR A 259 0.21 12.12 -0.91
N VAL A 260 1.09 12.10 0.09
CA VAL A 260 1.64 13.29 0.77
C VAL A 260 3.16 13.25 0.67
N THR A 261 3.76 14.24 0.00
CA THR A 261 5.22 14.27 -0.22
C THR A 261 5.86 15.62 -0.01
N GLY A 262 7.08 15.66 0.52
CA GLY A 262 7.87 16.90 0.66
C GLY A 262 7.23 17.95 1.58
N CYS A 263 6.27 17.55 2.41
CA CYS A 263 5.49 18.49 3.22
C CYS A 263 6.16 18.76 4.57
N MET A 264 5.87 19.93 5.13
CA MET A 264 6.42 20.35 6.43
C MET A 264 5.33 20.84 7.37
N ASN A 265 5.31 20.31 8.60
CA ASN A 265 4.55 20.88 9.69
C ASN A 265 5.50 21.53 10.71
N SER A 266 5.21 22.78 11.08
CA SER A 266 5.90 23.49 12.17
C SER A 266 4.93 23.98 13.26
N ALA A 267 3.66 23.59 13.18
CA ALA A 267 2.63 23.97 14.14
C ALA A 267 2.44 22.91 15.24
N GLU A 268 1.95 23.34 16.40
CA GLU A 268 1.48 22.41 17.42
C GLU A 268 0.19 21.71 16.97
N ILE A 269 0.13 20.39 17.16
CA ILE A 269 -0.99 19.54 16.76
C ILE A 269 -1.55 18.79 17.97
N GLY A 270 -2.87 18.92 18.14
CA GLY A 270 -3.63 18.22 19.17
C GLY A 270 -3.47 18.78 20.58
N TYR A 271 -4.05 18.08 21.55
CA TYR A 271 -4.10 18.50 22.95
C TYR A 271 -3.89 17.31 23.87
N LEU A 272 -3.13 17.50 24.94
CA LEU A 272 -2.72 16.40 25.81
C LEU A 272 -3.94 15.65 26.42
N HIS A 273 -3.90 14.31 26.40
CA HIS A 273 -4.93 13.42 26.93
C HIS A 273 -6.29 13.43 26.19
N THR A 274 -6.39 14.12 25.05
CA THR A 274 -7.58 14.11 24.19
C THR A 274 -7.18 13.94 22.73
N GLY A 275 -7.98 13.24 21.92
CA GLY A 275 -7.65 13.00 20.52
C GLY A 275 -7.10 11.60 20.27
N TYR A 276 -7.63 10.95 19.24
CA TYR A 276 -7.16 9.66 18.71
C TYR A 276 -6.54 9.90 17.33
N ASN A 277 -5.53 9.11 16.96
CA ASN A 277 -4.89 9.16 15.64
C ASN A 277 -4.38 10.57 15.33
N VAL A 278 -3.40 11.02 16.09
CA VAL A 278 -2.84 12.37 15.97
C VAL A 278 -1.43 12.29 15.40
N GLY A 279 -1.21 12.90 14.24
CA GLY A 279 0.09 12.96 13.57
C GLY A 279 0.56 14.37 13.26
N GLY A 280 1.87 14.59 13.23
CA GLY A 280 2.42 15.88 12.76
C GLY A 280 2.19 16.12 11.27
N ILE A 281 2.01 15.08 10.45
CA ILE A 281 1.69 15.17 9.02
C ILE A 281 0.30 14.60 8.75
N ALA A 282 0.06 13.33 9.09
CA ALA A 282 -1.21 12.65 8.85
C ALA A 282 -1.82 12.06 10.13
N GLY A 283 -3.12 12.22 10.35
CA GLY A 283 -3.80 11.54 11.47
C GLY A 283 -3.92 10.04 11.22
N LEU A 284 -4.71 9.69 10.19
CA LEU A 284 -4.85 8.32 9.66
C LEU A 284 -4.21 8.23 8.28
N ASN A 285 -3.39 7.21 8.03
CA ASN A 285 -2.72 6.97 6.75
C ASN A 285 -2.99 5.56 6.21
N SER A 286 -3.66 5.46 5.06
CA SER A 286 -3.71 4.25 4.22
C SER A 286 -3.08 4.49 2.84
N GLY A 287 -2.66 5.72 2.55
CA GLY A 287 -1.90 6.11 1.37
C GLY A 287 -0.38 6.17 1.62
N PHE A 288 0.34 6.92 0.78
CA PHE A 288 1.79 7.11 0.90
C PHE A 288 2.11 8.44 1.58
N THR A 289 3.03 8.41 2.56
CA THR A 289 3.61 9.59 3.17
C THR A 289 5.14 9.54 3.03
N GLY A 290 5.71 10.43 2.21
CA GLY A 290 7.12 10.41 1.82
C GLY A 290 7.84 11.74 2.04
N ASP A 291 9.11 11.72 2.42
CA ASP A 291 9.98 12.91 2.45
C ASP A 291 9.40 14.09 3.27
N CYS A 292 8.60 13.81 4.30
CA CYS A 292 7.94 14.82 5.12
C CYS A 292 8.72 15.14 6.39
N ILE A 293 8.55 16.37 6.90
CA ILE A 293 9.25 16.86 8.09
C ILE A 293 8.24 17.42 9.10
N ASN A 294 8.32 16.96 10.35
CA ASN A 294 7.60 17.58 11.46
C ASN A 294 8.56 18.25 12.45
N ASN A 295 8.38 19.55 12.67
CA ASN A 295 9.06 20.35 13.69
C ASN A 295 8.15 20.74 14.85
N GLY A 296 6.83 20.56 14.70
CA GLY A 296 5.84 20.95 15.68
C GLY A 296 5.57 19.86 16.72
N ASN A 297 5.23 20.25 17.94
CA ASN A 297 4.88 19.28 18.98
C ASN A 297 3.54 18.61 18.68
N VAL A 298 3.45 17.31 18.95
CA VAL A 298 2.25 16.50 18.70
C VAL A 298 1.75 15.92 20.02
N ARG A 299 0.47 16.16 20.34
CA ARG A 299 -0.14 15.77 21.61
C ARG A 299 -1.48 15.08 21.39
N GLY A 300 -1.75 14.03 22.16
CA GLY A 300 -3.09 13.45 22.19
C GLY A 300 -3.30 12.42 23.29
N ARG A 301 -4.31 11.55 23.09
CA ARG A 301 -4.64 10.46 24.02
C ARG A 301 -4.04 9.14 23.55
N ARG A 302 -4.38 8.69 22.34
CA ARG A 302 -4.00 7.37 21.83
C ARG A 302 -3.54 7.47 20.37
N ASP A 303 -2.56 6.65 20.00
CA ASP A 303 -2.07 6.48 18.63
C ASP A 303 -1.51 7.80 18.10
N ILE A 304 -0.42 8.25 18.72
CA ILE A 304 0.19 9.56 18.47
C ILE A 304 1.55 9.36 17.82
N GLY A 305 1.73 9.95 16.64
CA GLY A 305 2.99 9.90 15.91
C GLY A 305 3.53 11.28 15.58
N GLY A 306 4.85 11.43 15.54
CA GLY A 306 5.44 12.68 15.04
C GLY A 306 5.14 12.95 13.57
N ILE A 307 4.90 11.91 12.76
CA ILE A 307 4.52 12.04 11.34
C ILE A 307 3.09 11.52 11.12
N ILE A 308 2.81 10.27 11.47
CA ILE A 308 1.52 9.61 11.28
C ILE A 308 0.96 9.15 12.63
N GLY A 309 -0.28 9.49 12.96
CA GLY A 309 -0.94 8.94 14.16
C GLY A 309 -1.12 7.43 14.06
N GLN A 310 -1.99 7.00 13.15
CA GLN A 310 -2.23 5.60 12.81
C GLN A 310 -1.97 5.35 11.33
N SER A 311 -1.24 4.28 11.01
CA SER A 311 -1.03 3.82 9.64
C SER A 311 -1.60 2.42 9.45
N GLU A 312 -2.35 2.23 8.38
CA GLU A 312 -2.82 0.91 7.96
C GLU A 312 -1.74 0.27 7.09
N PRO A 313 -1.24 -0.93 7.43
CA PRO A 313 -0.19 -1.55 6.63
C PRO A 313 -0.67 -1.88 5.23
N PHE A 314 0.26 -1.78 4.28
CA PHE A 314 0.02 -2.21 2.92
C PHE A 314 0.26 -3.71 2.78
N TYR A 315 -0.81 -4.40 2.39
CA TYR A 315 -0.80 -5.81 2.12
C TYR A 315 -1.00 -6.03 0.62
N LYS A 316 -0.24 -6.95 0.04
CA LYS A 316 -0.61 -7.54 -1.25
C LYS A 316 -1.01 -8.98 -1.00
N VAL A 317 -2.29 -9.26 -1.14
CA VAL A 317 -2.82 -10.62 -1.12
C VAL A 317 -2.60 -11.20 -2.51
N GLU A 318 -1.82 -12.26 -2.62
CA GLU A 318 -1.76 -13.09 -3.83
C GLU A 318 -2.26 -14.49 -3.49
N TYR A 319 -3.10 -15.04 -4.35
CA TYR A 319 -3.47 -16.45 -4.26
C TYR A 319 -2.28 -17.28 -4.80
N GLY A 320 -1.66 -18.07 -3.92
CA GLY A 320 -0.61 -19.01 -4.27
C GLY A 320 -1.15 -20.21 -5.06
N LYS A 321 -0.26 -21.11 -5.50
CA LYS A 321 -0.68 -22.39 -6.08
C LYS A 321 -1.47 -23.18 -5.04
N ASN A 322 -2.56 -23.80 -5.48
CA ASN A 322 -3.43 -24.59 -4.62
C ASN A 322 -2.65 -25.74 -3.99
N THR A 323 -2.88 -26.01 -2.71
CA THR A 323 -2.24 -27.08 -1.94
C THR A 323 -2.38 -28.46 -2.64
N LEU A 324 -3.49 -28.70 -3.35
CA LEU A 324 -3.72 -29.89 -4.18
C LEU A 324 -2.89 -29.89 -5.48
N GLU A 325 -2.63 -28.73 -6.07
CA GLU A 325 -1.73 -28.59 -7.23
C GLU A 325 -0.28 -28.89 -6.81
N ILE A 326 0.15 -28.35 -5.66
CA ILE A 326 1.46 -28.63 -5.05
C ILE A 326 1.59 -30.12 -4.72
N LEU A 327 0.53 -30.75 -4.21
CA LEU A 327 0.49 -32.19 -3.97
C LEU A 327 0.66 -32.99 -5.27
N ASN A 328 -0.06 -32.62 -6.33
CA ASN A 328 0.02 -33.28 -7.63
C ASN A 328 1.41 -33.13 -8.27
N GLU A 329 2.02 -31.95 -8.17
CA GLU A 329 3.41 -31.72 -8.61
C GLU A 329 4.40 -32.57 -7.81
N SER A 330 4.19 -32.71 -6.50
CA SER A 330 5.05 -33.53 -5.62
C SER A 330 4.93 -35.03 -5.91
N ILE A 331 3.71 -35.51 -6.21
CA ILE A 331 3.45 -36.89 -6.64
C ILE A 331 4.20 -37.19 -7.94
N ARG A 332 4.10 -36.29 -8.94
CA ARG A 332 4.81 -36.43 -10.21
C ARG A 332 6.33 -36.40 -10.03
N GLY A 333 6.83 -35.46 -9.23
CA GLY A 333 8.27 -35.35 -8.95
C GLY A 333 8.85 -36.60 -8.30
N PHE A 334 8.10 -37.23 -7.40
CA PHE A 334 8.49 -38.51 -6.81
C PHE A 334 8.46 -39.66 -7.83
N SER A 335 7.40 -39.77 -8.63
CA SER A 335 7.28 -40.76 -9.71
C SER A 335 8.46 -40.68 -10.69
N ASP A 336 8.81 -39.47 -11.12
CA ASP A 336 9.94 -39.22 -12.03
C ASP A 336 11.29 -39.62 -11.40
N ALA A 337 11.49 -39.33 -10.11
CA ALA A 337 12.72 -39.69 -9.40
C ALA A 337 12.88 -41.21 -9.20
N LEU A 338 11.76 -41.92 -8.98
CA LEU A 338 11.74 -43.38 -8.89
C LEU A 338 12.07 -44.02 -10.25
N ASP A 339 11.49 -43.51 -11.34
CA ASP A 339 11.78 -43.94 -12.71
C ASP A 339 13.24 -43.73 -13.10
N GLU A 340 13.82 -42.58 -12.75
CA GLU A 340 15.24 -42.30 -12.95
C GLU A 340 16.13 -43.29 -12.19
N THR A 341 15.77 -43.63 -10.96
CA THR A 341 16.50 -44.59 -10.12
C THR A 341 16.47 -46.00 -10.73
N ILE A 342 15.30 -46.45 -11.21
CA ILE A 342 15.15 -47.77 -11.85
C ILE A 342 15.93 -47.84 -13.16
N LEU A 343 15.92 -46.76 -13.95
CA LEU A 343 16.70 -46.69 -15.19
C LEU A 343 18.21 -46.83 -14.92
N ASN A 344 18.71 -46.15 -13.89
CA ASN A 344 20.11 -46.23 -13.47
C ASN A 344 20.45 -47.62 -12.93
N LEU A 345 19.55 -48.26 -12.17
CA LEU A 345 19.70 -49.65 -11.72
C LEU A 345 19.79 -50.63 -12.89
N ARG A 346 18.92 -50.49 -13.91
CA ARG A 346 18.95 -51.34 -15.11
C ARG A 346 20.30 -51.24 -15.85
N GLN A 347 20.85 -50.04 -15.97
CA GLN A 347 22.17 -49.82 -16.60
C GLN A 347 23.28 -50.49 -15.78
N ALA A 348 23.29 -50.30 -14.46
CA ALA A 348 24.28 -50.92 -13.58
C ALA A 348 24.23 -52.46 -13.59
N VAL A 349 23.04 -53.05 -13.72
CA VAL A 349 22.87 -54.51 -13.88
C VAL A 349 23.41 -54.98 -15.24
N GLN A 350 23.20 -54.22 -16.32
CA GLN A 350 23.72 -54.55 -17.66
C GLN A 350 25.25 -54.48 -17.74
N ASP A 351 25.88 -53.59 -16.98
CA ASP A 351 27.33 -53.37 -16.99
C ASP A 351 28.12 -54.36 -16.08
N GLY A 352 27.46 -55.42 -15.60
CA GLY A 352 28.10 -56.56 -14.92
C GLY A 352 27.71 -56.76 -13.45
N GLY A 353 26.73 -56.02 -12.93
CA GLY A 353 26.24 -56.12 -11.56
C GLY A 353 25.19 -57.21 -11.35
N GLU A 354 25.53 -58.50 -11.48
CA GLU A 354 24.58 -59.60 -11.22
C GLU A 354 23.95 -59.56 -9.80
N GLY A 355 24.69 -59.05 -8.81
CA GLY A 355 24.20 -58.87 -7.44
C GLY A 355 23.14 -57.77 -7.27
N LEU A 356 23.04 -56.83 -8.22
CA LEU A 356 22.03 -55.77 -8.22
C LEU A 356 20.72 -56.19 -8.89
N ARG A 357 20.65 -57.41 -9.46
CA ARG A 357 19.45 -57.91 -10.13
C ARG A 357 18.27 -58.06 -9.18
N ASN A 358 18.51 -58.57 -7.96
CA ASN A 358 17.47 -58.68 -6.94
C ASN A 358 16.98 -57.30 -6.47
N VAL A 359 17.90 -56.33 -6.36
CA VAL A 359 17.59 -54.92 -6.03
C VAL A 359 16.74 -54.28 -7.12
N LEU A 360 17.04 -54.57 -8.39
CA LEU A 360 16.25 -54.10 -9.53
C LEU A 360 14.84 -54.72 -9.53
N GLU A 361 14.72 -56.03 -9.28
CA GLU A 361 13.42 -56.71 -9.19
C GLU A 361 12.56 -56.15 -8.04
N GLU A 362 13.14 -55.92 -6.87
CA GLU A 362 12.48 -55.28 -5.72
C GLU A 362 12.07 -53.82 -5.99
N ALA A 363 12.90 -53.05 -6.71
CA ALA A 363 12.58 -51.66 -7.08
C ALA A 363 11.48 -51.58 -8.15
N GLU A 364 11.45 -52.52 -9.10
CA GLU A 364 10.36 -52.64 -10.09
C GLU A 364 9.03 -53.03 -9.43
N GLU A 365 9.05 -53.95 -8.45
CA GLU A 365 7.87 -54.32 -7.68
C GLU A 365 7.35 -53.15 -6.83
N LEU A 366 8.25 -52.36 -6.22
CA LEU A 366 7.88 -51.14 -5.50
C LEU A 366 7.21 -50.12 -6.43
N ARG A 367 7.72 -49.93 -7.64
CA ARG A 367 7.17 -49.01 -8.65
C ARG A 367 5.77 -49.43 -9.11
N GLU A 368 5.58 -50.70 -9.44
CA GLU A 368 4.29 -51.21 -9.91
C GLU A 368 3.21 -51.15 -8.82
N GLY A 369 3.56 -51.50 -7.58
CA GLY A 369 2.63 -51.35 -6.45
C GLY A 369 2.24 -49.89 -6.20
N LEU A 370 3.23 -49.01 -6.21
CA LEU A 370 3.03 -47.60 -5.93
C LEU A 370 2.29 -46.85 -7.05
N SER A 371 2.50 -47.22 -8.32
CA SER A 371 1.75 -46.62 -9.44
C SER A 371 0.28 -47.02 -9.40
N ALA A 372 -0.03 -48.27 -9.05
CA ALA A 372 -1.40 -48.74 -8.92
C ALA A 372 -2.15 -48.03 -7.78
N ASP A 373 -1.46 -47.83 -6.65
CA ASP A 373 -2.02 -47.07 -5.53
C ASP A 373 -2.17 -45.58 -5.85
N LEU A 374 -1.19 -44.97 -6.54
CA LEU A 374 -1.23 -43.58 -7.00
C LEU A 374 -2.36 -43.32 -8.00
N ASP A 375 -2.68 -44.27 -8.88
CA ASP A 375 -3.80 -44.17 -9.82
C ASP A 375 -5.16 -44.21 -9.09
N ILE A 376 -5.27 -45.00 -8.01
CA ILE A 376 -6.47 -45.03 -7.15
C ILE A 376 -6.64 -43.68 -6.45
N ILE A 377 -5.56 -43.15 -5.87
CA ILE A 377 -5.54 -41.84 -5.19
C ILE A 377 -5.84 -40.69 -6.16
N ALA A 378 -5.32 -40.74 -7.38
CA ALA A 378 -5.60 -39.75 -8.43
C ALA A 378 -7.08 -39.78 -8.87
N GLY A 379 -7.71 -40.97 -8.87
CA GLY A 379 -9.15 -41.13 -9.06
C GLY A 379 -9.97 -40.52 -7.92
N ASP A 380 -9.52 -40.70 -6.68
CA ASP A 380 -10.11 -40.09 -5.48
C ASP A 380 -9.78 -38.59 -5.34
N ALA A 381 -8.83 -38.03 -6.08
CA ALA A 381 -8.57 -36.59 -6.15
C ALA A 381 -9.39 -35.88 -7.24
N ALA A 382 -9.95 -36.63 -8.21
CA ALA A 382 -10.71 -36.06 -9.32
C ALA A 382 -12.02 -35.39 -8.87
N TRP A 383 -12.67 -35.92 -7.84
CA TRP A 383 -13.89 -35.33 -7.31
C TRP A 383 -13.64 -34.06 -6.47
N LEU A 384 -12.42 -33.88 -5.92
CA LEU A 384 -12.03 -32.65 -5.23
C LEU A 384 -11.89 -31.48 -6.22
N ALA A 385 -11.29 -31.75 -7.38
CA ALA A 385 -11.25 -30.77 -8.47
C ALA A 385 -12.67 -30.40 -8.95
N ASP A 386 -13.62 -31.35 -8.89
CA ASP A 386 -15.03 -31.06 -9.14
C ASP A 386 -15.66 -30.23 -8.01
N ALA A 387 -15.36 -30.53 -6.73
CA ALA A 387 -15.83 -29.75 -5.57
C ALA A 387 -15.33 -28.29 -5.59
N GLU A 388 -14.05 -28.07 -5.90
CA GLU A 388 -13.47 -26.73 -6.07
C GLU A 388 -14.12 -25.97 -7.22
N LYS A 389 -14.30 -26.64 -8.36
CA LYS A 389 -15.01 -26.05 -9.49
C LYS A 389 -16.43 -25.62 -9.12
N TYR A 390 -17.12 -26.37 -8.25
CA TYR A 390 -18.44 -25.98 -7.75
C TYR A 390 -18.36 -24.78 -6.79
N LEU A 391 -17.37 -24.72 -5.88
CA LEU A 391 -17.17 -23.57 -4.98
C LEU A 391 -16.80 -22.29 -5.75
N ASP A 392 -15.90 -22.38 -6.73
CA ASP A 392 -15.53 -21.25 -7.59
C ASP A 392 -16.72 -20.74 -8.42
N THR A 393 -17.57 -21.67 -8.87
CA THR A 393 -18.82 -21.33 -9.56
C THR A 393 -19.77 -20.59 -8.61
N ILE A 394 -19.82 -20.95 -7.33
CA ILE A 394 -20.64 -20.25 -6.33
C ILE A 394 -20.11 -18.82 -6.13
N GLU A 395 -18.81 -18.65 -5.89
CA GLU A 395 -18.17 -17.34 -5.66
C GLU A 395 -18.35 -16.38 -6.84
N GLN A 396 -18.10 -16.83 -8.08
CA GLN A 396 -18.28 -15.99 -9.27
C GLN A 396 -19.73 -15.50 -9.45
N ASN A 397 -20.69 -16.34 -9.11
CA ASN A 397 -22.11 -15.97 -9.17
C ASN A 397 -22.50 -15.02 -8.02
N LEU A 398 -21.91 -15.16 -6.83
CA LEU A 398 -22.09 -14.22 -5.72
C LEU A 398 -21.49 -12.84 -6.03
N GLU A 399 -20.29 -12.77 -6.61
CA GLU A 399 -19.67 -11.51 -7.04
C GLU A 399 -20.54 -10.78 -8.08
N THR A 400 -21.16 -11.56 -8.98
CA THR A 400 -22.09 -11.04 -9.99
C THR A 400 -23.34 -10.45 -9.33
N LEU A 401 -23.88 -11.11 -8.31
CA LEU A 401 -25.02 -10.60 -7.53
C LEU A 401 -24.63 -9.37 -6.69
N TRP A 402 -23.46 -9.37 -6.07
CA TRP A 402 -22.94 -8.24 -5.30
C TRP A 402 -22.84 -6.98 -6.17
N LYS A 403 -22.23 -7.07 -7.36
CA LYS A 403 -22.14 -5.93 -8.31
C LYS A 403 -23.51 -5.40 -8.74
N ALA A 404 -24.50 -6.28 -8.86
CA ALA A 404 -25.85 -5.90 -9.27
C ALA A 404 -26.68 -5.27 -8.14
N PHE A 405 -26.36 -5.55 -6.87
CA PHE A 405 -27.16 -5.18 -5.71
C PHE A 405 -26.36 -4.51 -4.57
N ALA A 406 -25.22 -3.89 -4.88
CA ALA A 406 -24.31 -3.26 -3.90
C ALA A 406 -24.96 -2.16 -3.04
N ASP A 407 -26.05 -1.55 -3.52
CA ASP A 407 -26.80 -0.52 -2.78
C ASP A 407 -27.76 -1.12 -1.71
N SER A 408 -27.95 -2.45 -1.69
CA SER A 408 -28.81 -3.13 -0.71
C SER A 408 -27.98 -3.71 0.43
N ALA A 409 -28.12 -3.12 1.62
CA ALA A 409 -27.41 -3.58 2.83
C ALA A 409 -27.77 -5.02 3.21
N GLU A 410 -29.04 -5.42 3.04
CA GLU A 410 -29.54 -6.75 3.42
C GLU A 410 -29.01 -7.86 2.49
N VAL A 411 -28.94 -7.57 1.17
CA VAL A 411 -28.35 -8.50 0.19
C VAL A 411 -26.84 -8.58 0.37
N THR A 412 -26.18 -7.44 0.61
CA THR A 412 -24.73 -7.39 0.84
C THR A 412 -24.33 -8.15 2.11
N GLN A 413 -25.12 -8.02 3.19
CA GLN A 413 -24.90 -8.77 4.42
C GLN A 413 -25.08 -10.27 4.21
N LEU A 414 -26.14 -10.70 3.52
CA LEU A 414 -26.39 -12.12 3.30
C LEU A 414 -25.37 -12.75 2.35
N ILE A 415 -24.89 -12.02 1.34
CA ILE A 415 -23.78 -12.45 0.49
C ILE A 415 -22.51 -12.60 1.34
N ALA A 416 -22.20 -11.65 2.23
CA ALA A 416 -21.05 -11.76 3.13
C ALA A 416 -21.16 -12.97 4.08
N GLU A 417 -22.35 -13.27 4.60
CA GLU A 417 -22.60 -14.47 5.42
C GLU A 417 -22.42 -15.77 4.62
N ILE A 418 -22.85 -15.80 3.36
CA ILE A 418 -22.64 -16.95 2.46
C ILE A 418 -21.16 -17.10 2.13
N GLU A 419 -20.46 -16.00 1.84
CA GLU A 419 -19.02 -15.99 1.62
C GLU A 419 -18.29 -16.51 2.86
N LEU A 420 -18.69 -16.11 4.08
CA LEU A 420 -18.16 -16.64 5.33
C LEU A 420 -18.35 -18.16 5.48
N ILE A 421 -19.52 -18.71 5.14
CA ILE A 421 -19.73 -20.16 5.20
C ILE A 421 -18.91 -20.90 4.14
N ILE A 422 -18.71 -20.30 2.95
CA ILE A 422 -17.82 -20.85 1.91
C ILE A 422 -16.37 -20.84 2.40
N ILE A 423 -15.96 -19.77 3.08
CA ILE A 423 -14.65 -19.64 3.73
C ILE A 423 -14.49 -20.72 4.81
N GLU A 424 -15.50 -20.90 5.66
CA GLU A 424 -15.52 -21.96 6.67
C GLU A 424 -15.46 -23.35 6.01
N LEU A 425 -16.23 -23.61 4.95
CA LEU A 425 -16.20 -24.87 4.20
C LEU A 425 -14.81 -25.17 3.62
N ARG A 426 -14.12 -24.16 3.09
CA ARG A 426 -12.77 -24.33 2.52
C ARG A 426 -11.72 -24.59 3.62
N ASN A 427 -11.96 -24.16 4.86
CA ASN A 427 -11.02 -24.27 5.97
C ASN A 427 -11.37 -25.36 7.00
N ALA A 428 -12.61 -25.85 6.99
CA ALA A 428 -13.13 -26.79 7.97
C ALA A 428 -12.61 -28.21 7.74
N GLU A 429 -12.48 -28.98 8.82
CA GLU A 429 -12.18 -30.39 8.69
C GLU A 429 -13.31 -31.10 7.94
N PRO A 430 -13.04 -32.18 7.18
CA PRO A 430 -14.09 -32.87 6.42
C PRO A 430 -15.26 -33.38 7.30
N SER A 431 -15.08 -33.53 8.61
CA SER A 431 -16.15 -33.84 9.56
C SER A 431 -17.16 -32.72 9.79
N GLU A 432 -16.78 -31.46 9.58
CA GLU A 432 -17.58 -30.25 9.85
C GLU A 432 -18.34 -29.77 8.60
N TRP A 433 -17.93 -30.23 7.41
CA TRP A 433 -18.53 -29.86 6.13
C TRP A 433 -20.01 -30.21 6.02
N VAL A 434 -20.48 -31.25 6.72
CA VAL A 434 -21.89 -31.68 6.65
C VAL A 434 -22.81 -30.62 7.26
N GLU A 435 -22.41 -30.01 8.38
CA GLU A 435 -23.18 -28.97 9.05
C GLU A 435 -23.09 -27.66 8.26
N LEU A 436 -21.89 -27.30 7.77
CA LEU A 436 -21.66 -26.10 7.00
C LEU A 436 -22.36 -26.10 5.62
N LEU A 437 -22.41 -27.26 4.92
CA LEU A 437 -23.15 -27.37 3.65
C LEU A 437 -24.66 -27.23 3.85
N GLN A 438 -25.20 -27.71 4.98
CA GLN A 438 -26.61 -27.51 5.34
C GLN A 438 -26.90 -26.04 5.65
N GLU A 439 -25.95 -25.36 6.31
CA GLU A 439 -26.07 -23.93 6.58
C GLU A 439 -25.99 -23.09 5.29
N LEU A 440 -25.06 -23.44 4.39
CA LEU A 440 -24.92 -22.82 3.08
C LEU A 440 -26.21 -22.95 2.25
N GLU A 441 -26.83 -24.13 2.25
CA GLU A 441 -28.11 -24.37 1.59
C GLU A 441 -29.21 -23.45 2.13
N ALA A 442 -29.31 -23.31 3.46
CA ALA A 442 -30.29 -22.46 4.09
C ALA A 442 -30.11 -20.96 3.75
N LYS A 443 -28.87 -20.50 3.62
CA LYS A 443 -28.55 -19.10 3.29
C LYS A 443 -28.74 -18.79 1.81
N ILE A 444 -28.39 -19.71 0.91
CA ILE A 444 -28.66 -19.57 -0.53
C ILE A 444 -30.17 -19.50 -0.79
N GLU A 445 -30.99 -20.28 -0.07
CA GLU A 445 -32.44 -20.19 -0.19
C GLU A 445 -32.99 -18.87 0.39
N GLN A 446 -32.41 -18.35 1.46
CA GLN A 446 -32.74 -17.00 1.95
C GLN A 446 -32.40 -15.93 0.91
N LEU A 447 -31.25 -16.02 0.24
CA LEU A 447 -30.83 -15.08 -0.80
C LEU A 447 -31.77 -15.12 -2.00
N ARG A 448 -32.20 -16.31 -2.39
CA ARG A 448 -33.20 -16.52 -3.43
C ARG A 448 -34.55 -15.86 -3.09
N ILE A 449 -35.02 -15.99 -1.85
CA ILE A 449 -36.27 -15.38 -1.39
C ILE A 449 -36.15 -13.85 -1.42
N LEU A 450 -35.02 -13.30 -0.98
CA LEU A 450 -34.77 -11.85 -0.86
C LEU A 450 -34.69 -11.16 -2.22
N LEU A 451 -34.09 -11.83 -3.21
CA LEU A 451 -33.96 -11.32 -4.57
C LEU A 451 -35.26 -11.45 -5.39
N GLY A 452 -36.17 -12.37 -5.05
CA GLY A 452 -37.39 -12.62 -5.81
C GLY A 452 -37.15 -13.01 -7.28
N ASP A 453 -38.22 -13.16 -8.07
CA ASP A 453 -38.15 -13.49 -9.51
C ASP A 453 -37.62 -12.32 -10.38
N ILE A 454 -36.56 -11.64 -9.94
CA ILE A 454 -35.86 -10.62 -10.73
C ILE A 454 -35.14 -11.34 -11.88
N ALA A 455 -35.49 -10.95 -13.11
CA ALA A 455 -34.99 -11.59 -14.32
C ALA A 455 -33.45 -11.56 -14.47
N SER A 456 -32.76 -10.57 -13.89
CA SER A 456 -31.30 -10.48 -13.90
C SER A 456 -30.61 -11.40 -12.88
N ALA A 457 -31.27 -11.76 -11.78
CA ALA A 457 -30.73 -12.63 -10.74
C ALA A 457 -31.02 -14.12 -11.00
N ALA A 458 -32.11 -14.42 -11.73
CA ALA A 458 -32.57 -15.79 -11.98
C ALA A 458 -31.51 -16.74 -12.60
N PRO A 459 -30.65 -16.32 -13.56
CA PRO A 459 -29.59 -17.18 -14.08
C PRO A 459 -28.51 -17.52 -13.05
N ALA A 460 -28.08 -16.53 -12.25
CA ALA A 460 -27.05 -16.70 -11.21
C ALA A 460 -27.56 -17.60 -10.07
N LEU A 461 -28.81 -17.39 -9.63
CA LEU A 461 -29.46 -18.23 -8.61
C LEU A 461 -29.63 -19.68 -9.05
N LYS A 462 -29.92 -19.91 -10.34
CA LYS A 462 -30.00 -21.26 -10.89
C LYS A 462 -28.63 -21.95 -10.91
N ALA A 463 -27.58 -21.23 -11.33
CA ALA A 463 -26.22 -21.76 -11.36
C ALA A 463 -25.70 -22.08 -9.94
N LEU A 464 -26.02 -21.23 -8.96
CA LEU A 464 -25.74 -21.47 -7.54
C LEU A 464 -26.38 -22.76 -7.03
N ALA A 465 -27.67 -22.98 -7.32
CA ALA A 465 -28.38 -24.18 -6.90
C ALA A 465 -27.84 -25.46 -7.58
N GLU A 466 -27.42 -25.38 -8.84
CA GLU A 466 -26.81 -26.51 -9.56
C GLU A 466 -25.41 -26.86 -8.99
N ALA A 467 -24.59 -25.85 -8.67
CA ALA A 467 -23.28 -26.04 -8.07
C ALA A 467 -23.36 -26.62 -6.64
N LEU A 468 -24.30 -26.14 -5.82
CA LEU A 468 -24.53 -26.65 -4.47
C LEU A 468 -24.97 -28.13 -4.47
N ASN A 469 -25.86 -28.51 -5.39
CA ASN A 469 -26.26 -29.92 -5.55
C ASN A 469 -25.09 -30.81 -6.01
N GLY A 470 -24.16 -30.25 -6.78
CA GLY A 470 -22.89 -30.91 -7.13
C GLY A 470 -22.05 -31.17 -5.88
N LEU A 471 -21.84 -30.15 -5.04
CA LEU A 471 -21.12 -30.25 -3.76
C LEU A 471 -21.74 -31.27 -2.78
N LEU A 472 -23.07 -31.31 -2.65
CA LEU A 472 -23.77 -32.25 -1.78
C LEU A 472 -23.61 -33.72 -2.21
N SER A 473 -23.25 -33.98 -3.47
CA SER A 473 -23.07 -35.34 -4.00
C SER A 473 -21.68 -35.94 -3.74
N VAL A 474 -20.76 -35.16 -3.16
CA VAL A 474 -19.37 -35.51 -2.89
C VAL A 474 -19.24 -36.33 -1.59
N SER A 475 -18.61 -37.51 -1.64
CA SER A 475 -18.49 -38.42 -0.47
C SER A 475 -17.22 -38.17 0.36
N ILE A 476 -17.38 -37.42 1.45
CA ILE A 476 -16.29 -36.94 2.32
C ILE A 476 -15.58 -38.05 3.11
N SER A 477 -16.29 -39.11 3.50
CA SER A 477 -15.69 -40.27 4.19
C SER A 477 -14.61 -40.98 3.36
N GLY A 478 -14.63 -40.82 2.03
CA GLY A 478 -13.61 -41.37 1.14
C GLY A 478 -12.28 -40.62 1.21
N LEU A 479 -12.29 -39.29 1.47
CA LEU A 479 -11.07 -38.47 1.42
C LEU A 479 -10.13 -38.74 2.60
N ARG A 480 -10.70 -38.76 3.81
CA ARG A 480 -9.94 -39.02 5.03
C ARG A 480 -9.32 -40.42 4.99
N GLN A 481 -10.07 -41.38 4.47
CA GLN A 481 -9.59 -42.74 4.26
C GLN A 481 -8.47 -42.79 3.21
N ALA A 482 -8.64 -42.13 2.06
CA ALA A 482 -7.64 -42.07 1.00
C ALA A 482 -6.33 -41.39 1.45
N ALA A 483 -6.40 -40.29 2.21
CA ALA A 483 -5.21 -39.58 2.71
C ALA A 483 -4.51 -40.32 3.86
N GLU A 484 -5.26 -41.00 4.74
CA GLU A 484 -4.70 -41.92 5.74
C GLU A 484 -4.02 -43.12 5.08
N ASP A 485 -4.60 -43.63 3.99
CA ASP A 485 -4.05 -44.74 3.22
C ASP A 485 -2.80 -44.30 2.42
N CYS A 486 -2.79 -43.09 1.84
CA CYS A 486 -1.58 -42.46 1.27
C CYS A 486 -0.44 -42.39 2.29
N CYS A 487 -0.72 -41.94 3.51
CA CYS A 487 0.29 -41.83 4.56
C CYS A 487 0.86 -43.19 4.98
N LYS A 488 0.04 -44.25 4.97
CA LYS A 488 0.51 -45.62 5.24
C LYS A 488 1.38 -46.13 4.09
N LEU A 489 0.98 -45.88 2.85
CA LEU A 489 1.70 -46.29 1.65
C LEU A 489 3.07 -45.62 1.55
N ILE A 490 3.16 -44.31 1.80
CA ILE A 490 4.43 -43.57 1.78
C ILE A 490 5.39 -44.08 2.86
N LYS A 491 4.90 -44.35 4.08
CA LYS A 491 5.73 -44.95 5.14
C LYS A 491 6.26 -46.32 4.74
N ASN A 492 5.45 -47.14 4.10
CA ASN A 492 5.87 -48.46 3.61
C ASN A 492 6.90 -48.34 2.48
N ALA A 493 6.73 -47.37 1.58
CA ALA A 493 7.67 -47.11 0.49
C ALA A 493 9.02 -46.55 1.00
N GLU A 494 9.01 -45.65 2.01
CA GLU A 494 10.23 -45.15 2.66
C GLU A 494 11.05 -46.30 3.25
N GLN A 495 10.40 -47.21 3.99
CA GLN A 495 11.05 -48.37 4.60
C GLN A 495 11.68 -49.30 3.56
N LYS A 496 10.96 -49.61 2.48
CA LYS A 496 11.47 -50.46 1.40
C LYS A 496 12.62 -49.80 0.64
N LEU A 497 12.57 -48.48 0.43
CA LEU A 497 13.63 -47.75 -0.27
C LEU A 497 14.90 -47.63 0.59
N ASP A 498 14.78 -47.51 1.91
CA ASP A 498 15.91 -47.58 2.85
C ASP A 498 16.58 -48.98 2.82
N GLU A 499 15.79 -50.05 2.76
CA GLU A 499 16.28 -51.42 2.61
C GLU A 499 16.97 -51.64 1.26
N LEU A 500 16.38 -51.14 0.17
CA LEU A 500 16.98 -51.11 -1.17
C LEU A 500 18.29 -50.33 -1.18
N THR A 501 18.35 -49.17 -0.52
CA THR A 501 19.54 -48.32 -0.42
C THR A 501 20.67 -49.02 0.32
N LYS A 502 20.35 -49.66 1.44
CA LYS A 502 21.31 -50.42 2.24
C LYS A 502 21.86 -51.61 1.45
N THR A 503 20.99 -52.38 0.80
CA THR A 503 21.36 -53.53 -0.02
C THR A 503 22.18 -53.09 -1.24
N ALA A 504 21.75 -52.04 -1.94
CA ALA A 504 22.49 -51.47 -3.06
C ALA A 504 23.88 -50.96 -2.64
N SER A 505 23.99 -50.31 -1.47
CA SER A 505 25.27 -49.82 -0.92
C SER A 505 26.24 -50.96 -0.59
N GLU A 506 25.74 -52.08 -0.08
CA GLU A 506 26.53 -53.29 0.19
C GLU A 506 27.08 -53.94 -1.11
N TYR A 507 26.34 -53.86 -2.22
CA TYR A 507 26.80 -54.32 -3.54
C TYR A 507 27.62 -53.26 -4.31
N LEU A 508 27.47 -51.97 -3.99
CA LEU A 508 28.13 -50.84 -4.65
C LEU A 508 29.65 -50.80 -4.45
N GLU A 509 30.15 -51.33 -3.33
CA GLU A 509 31.61 -51.44 -3.08
C GLU A 509 32.34 -52.28 -4.16
N LEU A 510 31.60 -53.07 -4.94
CA LEU A 510 32.13 -53.93 -6.01
C LEU A 510 32.17 -53.25 -7.40
N VAL A 511 31.40 -52.18 -7.63
CA VAL A 511 31.24 -51.53 -8.96
C VAL A 511 31.53 -50.02 -8.87
N LYS A 512 32.80 -49.64 -9.03
CA LYS A 512 33.32 -48.30 -8.66
C LYS A 512 32.89 -47.11 -9.55
N ALA A 513 32.24 -47.30 -10.69
CA ALA A 513 31.87 -46.21 -11.61
C ALA A 513 30.38 -45.84 -11.60
N ASP A 514 29.48 -46.82 -11.44
CA ASP A 514 28.02 -46.60 -11.41
C ASP A 514 27.48 -46.22 -10.02
N GLY A 515 28.27 -46.46 -8.96
CA GLY A 515 27.85 -46.19 -7.59
C GLY A 515 27.45 -44.73 -7.33
N ASN A 516 28.24 -43.76 -7.82
CA ASN A 516 27.97 -42.34 -7.61
C ASN A 516 26.72 -41.82 -8.35
N ARG A 517 26.31 -42.48 -9.44
CA ARG A 517 25.09 -42.10 -10.20
C ARG A 517 23.85 -42.66 -9.51
N LEU A 518 23.92 -43.93 -9.11
CA LEU A 518 22.85 -44.59 -8.39
C LEU A 518 22.59 -43.95 -7.02
N GLU A 519 23.63 -43.65 -6.25
CA GLU A 519 23.53 -42.99 -4.95
C GLU A 519 22.81 -41.63 -5.07
N LYS A 520 23.14 -40.84 -6.10
CA LYS A 520 22.49 -39.54 -6.35
C LYS A 520 21.02 -39.67 -6.75
N SER A 521 20.66 -40.63 -7.61
CA SER A 521 19.25 -40.82 -8.00
C SER A 521 18.41 -41.34 -6.82
N VAL A 522 18.97 -42.22 -5.99
CA VAL A 522 18.32 -42.71 -4.77
C VAL A 522 18.12 -41.59 -3.75
N GLN A 523 19.14 -40.74 -3.50
CA GLN A 523 19.02 -39.57 -2.62
C GLN A 523 17.93 -38.60 -3.11
N LYS A 524 17.89 -38.34 -4.42
CA LYS A 524 16.85 -37.50 -5.04
C LYS A 524 15.44 -38.10 -4.84
N CYS A 525 15.29 -39.41 -4.96
CA CYS A 525 14.03 -40.11 -4.71
C CYS A 525 13.56 -39.97 -3.25
N VAL A 526 14.46 -40.16 -2.27
CA VAL A 526 14.19 -39.97 -0.84
C VAL A 526 13.78 -38.53 -0.53
N GLU A 527 14.45 -37.55 -1.13
CA GLU A 527 14.16 -36.13 -0.93
C GLU A 527 12.79 -35.75 -1.51
N SER A 528 12.44 -36.25 -2.69
CA SER A 528 11.10 -36.09 -3.29
C SER A 528 10.00 -36.74 -2.45
N MET A 529 10.24 -37.88 -1.80
CA MET A 529 9.26 -38.50 -0.88
C MET A 529 9.06 -37.68 0.39
N ARG A 530 10.13 -37.13 0.97
CA ARG A 530 10.04 -36.26 2.15
C ARG A 530 9.14 -35.06 1.87
N LEU A 531 9.32 -34.45 0.69
CA LEU A 531 8.55 -33.30 0.22
C LEU A 531 7.08 -33.66 -0.02
N LEU A 532 6.82 -34.79 -0.68
CA LEU A 532 5.46 -35.33 -0.87
C LEU A 532 4.74 -35.57 0.47
N ARG A 533 5.42 -36.17 1.45
CA ARG A 533 4.88 -36.43 2.79
C ARG A 533 4.58 -35.16 3.58
N GLU A 534 5.42 -34.14 3.44
CA GLU A 534 5.22 -32.83 4.05
C GLU A 534 3.96 -32.15 3.48
N ASN A 535 3.80 -32.18 2.17
CA ASN A 535 2.63 -31.62 1.50
C ASN A 535 1.32 -32.37 1.83
N ILE A 536 1.35 -33.71 1.92
CA ILE A 536 0.19 -34.50 2.38
C ILE A 536 -0.19 -34.15 3.82
N ARG A 537 0.81 -33.92 4.69
CA ARG A 537 0.56 -33.49 6.07
C ARG A 537 -0.07 -32.09 6.12
N ASN A 538 0.38 -31.19 5.25
CA ASN A 538 -0.17 -29.83 5.16
C ASN A 538 -1.64 -29.85 4.68
N VAL A 539 -2.00 -30.75 3.75
CA VAL A 539 -3.40 -31.01 3.35
C VAL A 539 -4.23 -31.58 4.50
N LEU A 540 -3.67 -32.52 5.26
CA LEU A 540 -4.37 -33.19 6.37
C LEU A 540 -4.60 -32.29 7.59
N ASN A 541 -3.70 -31.33 7.81
CA ASN A 541 -3.71 -30.47 8.98
C ASN A 541 -4.37 -29.10 8.74
N GLY A 542 -4.80 -28.80 7.51
CA GLY A 542 -5.38 -27.49 7.16
C GLY A 542 -4.44 -26.34 7.50
N ASN A 543 -3.30 -26.24 6.83
CA ASN A 543 -2.42 -25.08 7.08
C ASN A 543 -3.03 -23.82 6.46
N GLY A 544 -3.42 -22.86 7.30
CA GLY A 544 -3.76 -21.50 6.89
C GLY A 544 -2.64 -20.85 6.07
N GLY A 545 -3.01 -19.88 5.25
CA GLY A 545 -2.14 -19.30 4.21
C GLY A 545 -0.82 -18.74 4.70
N ASN A 546 0.12 -18.63 3.78
CA ASN A 546 1.48 -18.20 4.05
C ASN A 546 1.57 -16.66 4.14
N ILE A 547 2.45 -16.16 5.00
CA ILE A 547 2.86 -14.75 4.99
C ILE A 547 4.29 -14.67 4.52
N GLU A 548 4.51 -13.95 3.43
CA GLU A 548 5.84 -13.69 2.90
C GLU A 548 6.30 -12.26 3.20
N ASP A 549 7.51 -12.16 3.74
CA ASP A 549 8.25 -10.91 3.86
C ASP A 549 8.86 -10.56 2.50
N VAL A 550 8.44 -9.43 1.92
CA VAL A 550 9.03 -8.86 0.70
C VAL A 550 9.58 -7.46 0.95
N SER A 551 10.01 -7.19 2.18
CA SER A 551 10.61 -5.91 2.60
C SER A 551 11.90 -5.56 1.83
N GLU A 552 12.55 -6.53 1.16
CA GLU A 552 13.65 -6.25 0.23
C GLU A 552 13.25 -5.31 -0.92
N ASN A 553 11.97 -5.24 -1.27
CA ASN A 553 11.45 -4.35 -2.32
C ASN A 553 11.08 -2.93 -1.83
N ALA A 554 11.36 -2.60 -0.56
CA ALA A 554 10.95 -1.33 0.07
C ALA A 554 11.35 -0.08 -0.71
N GLU A 555 12.56 -0.06 -1.30
CA GLU A 555 13.03 1.08 -2.09
C GLU A 555 12.13 1.31 -3.32
N ARG A 556 11.85 0.23 -4.05
CA ARG A 556 10.93 0.26 -5.19
C ARG A 556 9.51 0.63 -4.75
N ASP A 557 9.05 0.19 -3.59
CA ASP A 557 7.74 0.54 -3.07
C ASP A 557 7.64 2.01 -2.70
N ALA A 558 8.70 2.58 -2.12
CA ALA A 558 8.80 4.00 -1.87
C ALA A 558 8.83 4.81 -3.18
N GLU A 559 9.56 4.36 -4.20
CA GLU A 559 9.55 4.98 -5.53
C GLU A 559 8.17 4.92 -6.21
N ASN A 560 7.44 3.81 -6.00
CA ASN A 560 6.09 3.64 -6.53
C ASN A 560 4.99 4.21 -5.62
N GLN A 561 5.37 4.87 -4.52
CA GLN A 561 4.44 5.46 -3.55
C GLN A 561 3.38 4.46 -3.07
N ALA A 562 3.82 3.27 -2.64
CA ALA A 562 2.92 2.24 -2.14
C ALA A 562 2.05 2.77 -0.98
N GLY A 563 0.80 2.31 -0.91
CA GLY A 563 -0.12 2.68 0.17
C GLY A 563 0.42 2.29 1.55
N GLY A 564 -0.22 2.78 2.60
CA GLY A 564 0.10 2.46 4.00
C GLY A 564 1.50 2.81 4.50
N MET A 565 2.37 3.37 3.65
CA MET A 565 3.82 3.45 3.88
C MET A 565 4.26 4.85 4.33
N ALA A 566 5.20 4.88 5.27
CA ALA A 566 5.96 6.05 5.66
C ALA A 566 7.42 5.91 5.20
N ALA A 567 7.86 6.76 4.28
CA ALA A 567 9.19 6.69 3.70
C ALA A 567 9.97 7.99 3.90
N LYS A 568 11.24 7.91 4.31
CA LYS A 568 12.18 9.06 4.33
C LYS A 568 11.66 10.27 5.13
N CYS A 569 10.81 10.03 6.12
CA CYS A 569 10.21 11.08 6.95
C CYS A 569 11.07 11.39 8.18
N ARG A 570 11.02 12.63 8.67
CA ARG A 570 11.85 13.10 9.78
C ARG A 570 11.04 13.85 10.83
N ASN A 571 11.18 13.45 12.08
CA ASN A 571 10.54 14.12 13.21
C ASN A 571 11.56 14.79 14.14
N PHE A 572 11.31 16.08 14.43
CA PHE A 572 12.05 16.91 15.37
C PHE A 572 11.15 17.48 16.48
N GLY A 573 9.82 17.37 16.36
CA GLY A 573 8.87 17.86 17.35
C GLY A 573 8.54 16.81 18.41
N ASP A 574 8.40 17.23 19.67
CA ASP A 574 8.13 16.30 20.78
C ASP A 574 6.75 15.66 20.63
N VAL A 575 6.68 14.37 20.95
CA VAL A 575 5.45 13.56 20.82
C VAL A 575 5.01 13.07 22.20
N SER A 576 3.79 13.37 22.61
CA SER A 576 3.28 13.02 23.94
C SER A 576 1.83 12.56 23.94
N GLY A 577 1.54 11.50 24.69
CA GLY A 577 0.17 11.02 24.88
C GLY A 577 0.05 9.93 25.94
N ASP A 578 -1.08 9.24 25.96
CA ASP A 578 -1.34 8.21 26.98
C ASP A 578 -0.85 6.82 26.55
N TYR A 579 -1.16 6.40 25.32
CA TYR A 579 -0.87 5.06 24.80
C TYR A 579 -0.42 5.11 23.33
N GLY A 580 0.54 4.25 22.95
CA GLY A 580 0.91 4.05 21.54
C GLY A 580 1.53 5.28 20.92
N ILE A 581 2.71 5.65 21.42
CA ILE A 581 3.41 6.90 21.04
C ILE A 581 4.67 6.57 20.25
N GLY A 582 4.76 7.08 19.03
CA GLY A 582 5.93 6.90 18.16
C GLY A 582 6.48 8.22 17.64
N GLY A 583 7.78 8.29 17.37
CA GLY A 583 8.35 9.48 16.72
C GLY A 583 7.95 9.61 15.25
N ILE A 584 7.64 8.51 14.57
CA ILE A 584 7.10 8.54 13.20
C ILE A 584 5.66 8.07 13.19
N ILE A 585 5.39 6.85 13.63
CA ILE A 585 4.05 6.25 13.63
C ILE A 585 3.62 5.89 15.06
N GLY A 586 2.47 6.37 15.51
CA GLY A 586 1.91 5.97 16.81
C GLY A 586 1.46 4.52 16.82
N ASN A 587 0.59 4.15 15.86
CA ASN A 587 0.04 2.82 15.72
C ASN A 587 0.11 2.31 14.27
N LEU A 588 0.63 1.10 14.10
CA LEU A 588 0.70 0.40 12.83
C LEU A 588 -0.23 -0.83 12.84
N SER A 589 -1.51 -0.57 12.60
CA SER A 589 -2.59 -1.56 12.59
C SER A 589 -3.78 -1.04 11.78
N LYS A 590 -4.65 -1.93 11.33
CA LYS A 590 -5.92 -1.55 10.69
C LYS A 590 -6.83 -0.83 11.69
N GLU A 591 -7.52 0.22 11.26
CA GLU A 591 -8.48 0.91 12.13
C GLU A 591 -9.69 0.01 12.39
N LEU A 592 -10.04 -0.19 13.67
CA LEU A 592 -11.22 -0.94 14.07
C LEU A 592 -12.40 0.02 14.29
N PRO A 593 -13.64 -0.43 14.04
CA PRO A 593 -14.81 0.24 14.57
C PRO A 593 -14.67 0.43 16.10
N SER A 594 -14.92 1.65 16.59
CA SER A 594 -14.66 2.07 17.98
C SER A 594 -15.42 1.29 19.07
N ASP A 595 -16.32 0.38 18.68
CA ASP A 595 -17.10 -0.56 19.49
C ASP A 595 -16.45 -1.94 19.63
N LEU A 596 -15.40 -2.23 18.86
CA LEU A 596 -14.70 -3.53 18.84
C LEU A 596 -13.25 -3.46 19.37
N GLU A 597 -12.84 -2.31 19.94
CA GLU A 597 -11.48 -2.08 20.45
C GLU A 597 -11.06 -2.99 21.64
N GLU A 598 -12.00 -3.72 22.24
CA GLU A 598 -11.75 -4.69 23.33
C GLU A 598 -11.75 -6.16 22.90
N ILE A 599 -11.95 -6.44 21.60
CA ILE A 599 -11.93 -7.81 21.09
C ILE A 599 -10.53 -8.11 20.58
N ASP A 600 -9.90 -9.17 21.10
CA ASP A 600 -8.75 -9.82 20.47
C ASP A 600 -9.20 -10.24 19.07
N ILE A 601 -8.88 -9.42 18.07
CA ILE A 601 -9.14 -9.74 16.68
C ILE A 601 -8.30 -10.99 16.40
N PRO A 602 -8.88 -12.03 15.79
CA PRO A 602 -8.09 -13.08 15.18
C PRO A 602 -7.01 -12.41 14.33
N SER A 603 -5.76 -12.80 14.54
CA SER A 603 -4.67 -12.36 13.68
C SER A 603 -5.07 -12.67 12.24
N ILE A 604 -4.58 -11.91 11.25
CA ILE A 604 -4.80 -12.31 9.84
C ILE A 604 -4.27 -13.75 9.59
N ASP A 605 -3.39 -14.29 10.44
CA ASP A 605 -2.96 -15.70 10.41
C ASP A 605 -4.13 -16.66 10.60
N ASP A 606 -5.13 -16.26 11.38
CA ASP A 606 -6.37 -17.01 11.64
C ASP A 606 -7.39 -16.91 10.49
N VAL A 607 -7.14 -16.03 9.49
CA VAL A 607 -8.06 -15.74 8.37
C VAL A 607 -7.39 -16.02 7.01
N LEU A 608 -6.12 -16.45 7.00
CA LEU A 608 -5.40 -16.76 5.78
C LEU A 608 -5.82 -18.14 5.26
N PHE A 609 -6.34 -18.18 4.04
CA PHE A 609 -6.71 -19.41 3.31
C PHE A 609 -5.51 -20.29 3.01
N THR A 610 -5.67 -21.61 2.98
CA THR A 610 -4.63 -22.59 2.59
C THR A 610 -3.84 -22.22 1.34
N ASP A 611 -4.47 -21.49 0.40
CA ASP A 611 -3.87 -21.12 -0.89
C ASP A 611 -3.58 -19.62 -1.03
N THR A 612 -3.50 -18.87 0.07
CA THR A 612 -3.20 -17.42 0.02
C THR A 612 -1.81 -17.12 0.56
N THR A 613 -1.01 -16.40 -0.22
CA THR A 613 0.24 -15.80 0.24
C THR A 613 0.04 -14.30 0.45
N LEU A 614 0.12 -13.86 1.71
CA LEU A 614 0.09 -12.45 2.06
C LEU A 614 1.50 -11.89 2.03
N PHE A 615 1.75 -10.98 1.11
CA PHE A 615 2.99 -10.24 1.07
C PHE A 615 2.91 -9.00 1.94
N ILE A 616 3.78 -8.93 2.95
CA ILE A 616 3.98 -7.73 3.75
C ILE A 616 5.21 -7.00 3.23
N ARG A 617 5.02 -5.72 2.89
CA ARG A 617 6.09 -4.81 2.47
C ARG A 617 6.52 -3.91 3.61
N ALA A 618 7.74 -3.38 3.54
CA ALA A 618 8.24 -2.42 4.52
C ALA A 618 7.27 -1.26 4.66
N THR A 619 6.75 -1.07 5.88
CA THR A 619 5.72 -0.07 6.13
C THR A 619 6.32 1.23 6.62
N VAL A 620 7.48 1.15 7.29
CA VAL A 620 8.29 2.32 7.64
C VAL A 620 9.70 2.11 7.11
N PHE A 621 10.14 3.03 6.25
CA PHE A 621 11.37 2.88 5.50
C PHE A 621 12.21 4.16 5.58
N MET A 622 13.45 4.05 6.05
CA MET A 622 14.41 5.16 6.11
C MET A 622 13.90 6.41 6.84
N CYS A 623 13.07 6.24 7.87
CA CYS A 623 12.56 7.36 8.67
C CYS A 623 13.46 7.62 9.89
N SER A 624 13.50 8.87 10.37
CA SER A 624 14.28 9.24 11.55
C SER A 624 13.56 10.13 12.56
N ASN A 625 13.85 9.91 13.84
CA ASN A 625 13.32 10.70 14.94
C ASN A 625 14.43 11.17 15.89
N ASP A 626 14.51 12.49 16.06
CA ASP A 626 15.43 13.15 16.99
C ASP A 626 14.71 13.82 18.17
N ALA A 627 13.39 13.67 18.27
CA ALA A 627 12.56 14.32 19.29
C ALA A 627 12.35 13.47 20.55
N VAL A 628 11.79 14.09 21.60
CA VAL A 628 11.39 13.39 22.82
C VAL A 628 10.03 12.72 22.64
N ILE A 629 9.96 11.43 22.97
CA ILE A 629 8.76 10.60 22.92
C ILE A 629 8.34 10.23 24.35
N SER A 630 7.11 10.59 24.73
CA SER A 630 6.62 10.38 26.09
C SER A 630 5.22 9.79 26.12
N ALA A 631 5.11 8.50 26.46
CA ALA A 631 3.87 7.83 26.79
C ALA A 631 3.63 7.83 28.31
N LYS A 632 2.42 8.23 28.73
CA LYS A 632 2.01 8.16 30.14
C LYS A 632 1.92 6.72 30.64
N TYR A 633 1.51 5.79 29.78
CA TYR A 633 1.34 4.38 30.10
C TYR A 633 2.29 3.53 29.25
N ASP A 634 1.79 2.88 28.22
CA ASP A 634 2.47 1.79 27.50
C ASP A 634 2.78 2.14 26.04
N ASN A 635 3.69 1.38 25.44
CA ASN A 635 4.05 1.40 24.02
C ASN A 635 4.64 2.75 23.55
N ALA A 636 5.90 3.00 23.93
CA ALA A 636 6.66 4.15 23.46
C ALA A 636 7.83 3.69 22.59
N GLY A 637 7.94 4.23 21.37
CA GLY A 637 9.07 3.96 20.48
C GLY A 637 9.61 5.19 19.77
N GLY A 638 10.92 5.21 19.51
CA GLY A 638 11.53 6.31 18.76
C GLY A 638 10.97 6.47 17.35
N ILE A 639 10.57 5.36 16.70
CA ILE A 639 9.95 5.35 15.37
C ILE A 639 8.49 4.91 15.47
N LEU A 640 8.23 3.76 16.11
CA LEU A 640 6.91 3.14 16.18
C LEU A 640 6.46 2.93 17.62
N GLY A 641 5.27 3.40 17.99
CA GLY A 641 4.70 3.10 19.31
C GLY A 641 4.26 1.65 19.45
N TYR A 642 3.21 1.29 18.72
CA TYR A 642 2.63 -0.05 18.68
C TYR A 642 2.42 -0.51 17.23
N GLY A 643 2.70 -1.77 16.93
CA GLY A 643 2.39 -2.37 15.64
C GLY A 643 1.94 -3.82 15.79
N SER A 644 0.73 -4.11 15.29
CA SER A 644 0.25 -5.49 15.20
C SER A 644 1.00 -6.27 14.12
N ARG A 645 1.45 -5.60 13.05
CA ARG A 645 2.26 -6.14 11.97
C ARG A 645 3.07 -5.03 11.32
N GLY A 646 3.96 -5.42 10.42
CA GLY A 646 4.73 -4.52 9.58
C GLY A 646 6.23 -4.68 9.76
N PHE A 647 6.95 -3.98 8.92
CA PHE A 647 8.40 -4.02 8.85
C PHE A 647 8.95 -2.61 9.03
N LEU A 648 9.90 -2.48 9.96
CA LEU A 648 10.71 -1.28 10.14
C LEU A 648 12.06 -1.55 9.49
N LEU A 649 12.39 -0.78 8.46
CA LEU A 649 13.62 -0.97 7.68
C LEU A 649 14.42 0.33 7.60
N GLY A 650 15.70 0.27 7.96
CA GLY A 650 16.63 1.40 7.77
C GLY A 650 16.30 2.63 8.60
N CYS A 651 15.54 2.49 9.70
CA CYS A 651 15.07 3.63 10.49
C CYS A 651 16.04 3.97 11.63
N GLU A 652 16.08 5.25 12.00
CA GLU A 652 17.04 5.78 12.99
C GLU A 652 16.37 6.59 14.09
N SER A 653 16.75 6.40 15.36
CA SER A 653 16.31 7.30 16.43
C SER A 653 17.45 7.78 17.31
N GLY A 654 17.53 9.10 17.52
CA GLY A 654 18.50 9.78 18.37
C GLY A 654 17.90 10.47 19.61
N GLY A 655 16.58 10.43 19.77
CA GLY A 655 15.85 11.14 20.83
C GLY A 655 15.82 10.43 22.19
N SER A 656 14.89 10.85 23.07
CA SER A 656 14.59 10.13 24.31
C SER A 656 13.21 9.48 24.22
N VAL A 657 13.09 8.26 24.73
CA VAL A 657 11.84 7.50 24.74
C VAL A 657 11.47 7.13 26.16
N LYS A 658 10.25 7.49 26.56
CA LYS A 658 9.70 7.23 27.88
C LYS A 658 8.36 6.51 27.78
N ALA A 659 8.24 5.36 28.44
CA ALA A 659 6.97 4.72 28.77
C ALA A 659 6.77 4.74 30.29
N GLY A 660 5.62 5.21 30.78
CA GLY A 660 5.32 5.23 32.21
C GLY A 660 5.11 3.84 32.83
N ARG A 661 4.95 2.81 31.99
CA ARG A 661 4.75 1.40 32.33
C ARG A 661 5.60 0.51 31.41
N GLU A 662 5.00 -0.18 30.44
CA GLU A 662 5.64 -1.23 29.67
C GLU A 662 5.96 -0.82 28.22
N TYR A 663 6.89 -1.55 27.59
CA TYR A 663 7.22 -1.46 26.16
C TYR A 663 7.84 -0.12 25.76
N ALA A 664 9.04 0.15 26.26
CA ALA A 664 9.87 1.28 25.81
C ALA A 664 10.99 0.78 24.90
N GLY A 665 11.05 1.24 23.65
CA GLY A 665 12.14 0.88 22.76
C GLY A 665 12.71 2.04 21.95
N GLY A 666 14.00 1.96 21.66
CA GLY A 666 14.68 3.01 20.91
C GLY A 666 14.16 3.19 19.48
N ILE A 667 13.67 2.12 18.85
CA ILE A 667 12.99 2.13 17.55
C ILE A 667 11.50 1.83 17.72
N ALA A 668 11.15 0.72 18.36
CA ALA A 668 9.76 0.30 18.50
C ALA A 668 9.39 0.06 19.97
N GLY A 669 8.22 0.53 20.41
CA GLY A 669 7.66 0.13 21.70
C GLY A 669 7.32 -1.36 21.67
N ARG A 670 6.28 -1.72 20.90
CA ARG A 670 5.89 -3.10 20.64
C ARG A 670 5.58 -3.32 19.17
N LEU A 671 6.15 -4.35 18.56
CA LEU A 671 5.90 -4.70 17.16
C LEU A 671 5.83 -6.23 16.98
N SER A 672 4.68 -6.79 16.60
CA SER A 672 4.58 -8.22 16.26
C SER A 672 5.05 -8.50 14.82
N GLY A 673 6.13 -7.84 14.42
CA GLY A 673 6.78 -7.91 13.10
C GLY A 673 8.29 -7.71 13.24
N THR A 674 8.97 -7.48 12.13
CA THR A 674 10.43 -7.49 12.08
C THR A 674 11.01 -6.07 12.03
N ILE A 675 12.08 -5.88 12.79
CA ILE A 675 12.92 -4.67 12.74
C ILE A 675 14.25 -5.04 12.10
N ARG A 676 14.61 -4.39 11.00
CA ARG A 676 15.80 -4.73 10.21
C ARG A 676 16.61 -3.49 9.85
N GLU A 677 17.93 -3.59 9.91
CA GLU A 677 18.85 -2.49 9.54
C GLU A 677 18.56 -1.16 10.26
N CYS A 678 18.02 -1.20 11.48
CA CYS A 678 17.66 0.03 12.21
C CYS A 678 18.72 0.40 13.25
N GLY A 679 18.87 1.71 13.50
CA GLY A 679 19.85 2.28 14.41
C GLY A 679 19.22 3.09 15.53
N SER A 680 19.64 2.87 16.78
CA SER A 680 19.16 3.67 17.91
C SER A 680 20.29 4.19 18.78
N ILE A 681 20.28 5.49 19.05
CA ILE A 681 21.11 6.17 20.06
C ILE A 681 20.15 6.92 20.97
N THR A 682 19.45 6.19 21.84
CA THR A 682 18.32 6.74 22.59
C THR A 682 18.51 6.66 24.09
N ALA A 683 17.98 7.67 24.77
CA ALA A 683 17.83 7.65 26.22
C ALA A 683 16.47 7.06 26.60
N LEU A 684 16.46 5.95 27.33
CA LEU A 684 15.27 5.13 27.59
C LEU A 684 14.82 5.20 29.07
N ASP A 685 13.52 5.38 29.28
CA ASP A 685 12.84 5.32 30.59
C ASP A 685 11.60 4.42 30.49
N GLY A 686 11.55 3.36 31.29
CA GLY A 686 10.46 2.37 31.30
C GLY A 686 10.54 1.42 32.48
N LYS A 687 9.43 0.77 32.84
CA LYS A 687 9.35 -0.12 34.02
C LYS A 687 9.54 -1.60 33.70
N ALA A 688 9.09 -2.05 32.53
CA ALA A 688 9.26 -3.42 32.04
C ALA A 688 9.22 -3.43 30.50
N TYR A 689 9.80 -4.47 29.89
CA TYR A 689 9.94 -4.61 28.44
C TYR A 689 10.65 -3.40 27.82
N VAL A 690 11.90 -3.17 28.24
CA VAL A 690 12.71 -2.04 27.77
C VAL A 690 13.88 -2.55 26.94
N GLY A 691 14.05 -2.02 25.72
CA GLY A 691 15.17 -2.42 24.87
C GLY A 691 15.73 -1.34 23.97
N GLY A 692 17.02 -1.44 23.66
CA GLY A 692 17.73 -0.45 22.85
C GLY A 692 17.16 -0.28 21.44
N ILE A 693 16.62 -1.34 20.85
CA ILE A 693 15.86 -1.30 19.59
C ILE A 693 14.37 -1.45 19.87
N ALA A 694 13.96 -2.47 20.62
CA ALA A 694 12.55 -2.80 20.83
C ALA A 694 12.19 -2.99 22.29
N GLY A 695 11.03 -2.52 22.72
CA GLY A 695 10.45 -3.00 23.99
C GLY A 695 10.07 -4.48 23.86
N SER A 696 9.29 -4.80 22.82
CA SER A 696 8.99 -6.17 22.37
C SER A 696 8.92 -6.21 20.85
N ALA A 697 9.52 -7.23 20.23
CA ALA A 697 9.45 -7.43 18.78
C ALA A 697 9.33 -8.92 18.41
N LYS A 698 8.85 -9.23 17.20
CA LYS A 698 8.90 -10.60 16.69
C LYS A 698 10.34 -11.01 16.38
N SER A 699 10.99 -10.21 15.53
CA SER A 699 12.38 -10.43 15.10
C SER A 699 13.14 -9.11 15.03
N VAL A 700 14.42 -9.14 15.43
CA VAL A 700 15.34 -7.98 15.32
C VAL A 700 16.61 -8.45 14.62
N ILE A 701 16.92 -7.85 13.48
CA ILE A 701 17.94 -8.35 12.55
C ILE A 701 18.83 -7.20 12.05
N ASP A 702 20.16 -7.40 12.04
CA ASP A 702 21.13 -6.42 11.49
C ASP A 702 20.97 -5.00 12.07
N CYS A 703 20.54 -4.87 13.33
CA CYS A 703 20.30 -3.58 13.99
C CYS A 703 21.46 -3.14 14.89
N ALA A 704 21.56 -1.83 15.15
CA ALA A 704 22.58 -1.23 16.02
C ALA A 704 21.97 -0.39 17.14
N ALA A 705 22.33 -0.66 18.40
CA ALA A 705 21.80 0.04 19.56
C ALA A 705 22.89 0.65 20.45
N VAL A 706 22.67 1.88 20.90
CA VAL A 706 23.48 2.59 21.90
C VAL A 706 22.54 3.13 22.98
N PRO A 707 21.89 2.25 23.77
CA PRO A 707 20.91 2.68 24.76
C PRO A 707 21.57 3.36 25.95
N THR A 708 20.98 4.46 26.40
CA THR A 708 21.29 5.09 27.69
C THR A 708 20.08 4.95 28.62
N MET A 709 20.17 4.10 29.64
CA MET A 709 19.06 3.90 30.57
C MET A 709 18.96 5.06 31.57
N LEU A 710 17.86 5.81 31.53
CA LEU A 710 17.55 6.88 32.48
C LEU A 710 16.94 6.26 33.74
N LEU A 711 17.80 5.65 34.56
CA LEU A 711 17.41 4.90 35.76
C LEU A 711 16.86 5.83 36.85
N ALA A 712 15.57 5.69 37.19
CA ALA A 712 14.99 6.24 38.43
C ALA A 712 15.24 5.31 39.64
N GLY A 713 16.49 4.89 39.88
CA GLY A 713 16.89 4.06 41.04
C GLY A 713 16.43 2.59 40.97
N LYS A 714 17.04 1.72 41.78
CA LYS A 714 16.77 0.25 41.78
C LYS A 714 15.31 -0.14 42.10
N SER A 715 14.47 0.80 42.52
CA SER A 715 13.05 0.61 42.83
C SER A 715 12.08 0.97 41.69
N SER A 716 12.59 1.33 40.50
CA SER A 716 11.73 1.76 39.37
C SER A 716 11.27 0.63 38.45
N PHE A 717 11.89 -0.55 38.52
CA PHE A 717 11.52 -1.70 37.70
C PHE A 717 10.51 -2.59 38.42
N ALA A 718 9.59 -3.18 37.66
CA ALA A 718 8.73 -4.23 38.19
C ALA A 718 9.56 -5.49 38.50
N ASP A 719 9.17 -6.25 39.53
CA ASP A 719 9.78 -7.56 39.79
C ASP A 719 9.60 -8.45 38.55
N GLY A 720 10.69 -9.01 38.01
CA GLY A 720 10.67 -9.81 36.78
C GLY A 720 10.65 -9.00 35.46
N ALA A 721 10.97 -7.70 35.51
CA ALA A 721 11.04 -6.85 34.32
C ALA A 721 12.07 -7.34 33.29
N TYR A 722 11.64 -7.43 32.03
CA TYR A 722 12.49 -7.73 30.88
C TYR A 722 13.20 -6.47 30.39
N ILE A 723 14.54 -6.45 30.46
CA ILE A 723 15.38 -5.33 30.01
C ILE A 723 16.54 -5.90 29.20
N GLY A 724 16.75 -5.40 27.98
CA GLY A 724 17.83 -5.87 27.13
C GLY A 724 18.50 -4.77 26.32
N ALA A 725 19.77 -4.97 25.98
CA ALA A 725 20.52 -4.01 25.17
C ALA A 725 19.95 -3.85 23.75
N ILE A 726 19.33 -4.91 23.22
CA ILE A 726 18.66 -4.92 21.90
C ILE A 726 17.13 -4.91 22.07
N ALA A 727 16.57 -5.85 22.79
CA ALA A 727 15.13 -5.96 23.00
C ALA A 727 14.80 -6.34 24.43
N GLY A 728 13.66 -5.87 24.95
CA GLY A 728 13.11 -6.38 26.21
C GLY A 728 12.61 -7.82 26.02
N GLU A 729 11.79 -8.05 25.00
CA GLU A 729 11.25 -9.37 24.63
C GLU A 729 11.36 -9.63 23.13
N LEU A 730 11.60 -10.89 22.77
CA LEU A 730 11.55 -11.39 21.40
C LEU A 730 10.74 -12.68 21.33
N THR A 731 9.89 -12.83 20.33
CA THR A 731 9.09 -14.05 20.15
C THR A 731 9.69 -15.05 19.16
N GLU A 732 10.56 -14.61 18.24
CA GLU A 732 11.23 -15.49 17.28
C GLU A 732 12.75 -15.36 17.31
N GLU A 733 13.34 -14.40 16.60
CA GLU A 733 14.80 -14.38 16.40
C GLU A 733 15.48 -13.02 16.66
N SER A 734 16.76 -13.13 17.04
CA SER A 734 17.72 -12.03 17.12
C SER A 734 18.96 -12.40 16.35
N ARG A 735 19.30 -11.66 15.29
CA ARG A 735 20.43 -11.99 14.40
C ARG A 735 21.27 -10.77 14.06
N ASN A 736 22.60 -10.92 14.10
CA ASN A 736 23.57 -9.90 13.65
C ASN A 736 23.43 -8.50 14.27
N ASN A 737 22.84 -8.41 15.47
CA ASN A 737 22.66 -7.13 16.12
C ASN A 737 23.93 -6.71 16.87
N ILE A 738 24.21 -5.41 16.88
CA ILE A 738 25.35 -4.82 17.57
C ILE A 738 24.80 -3.88 18.64
N PHE A 739 25.36 -3.92 19.84
CA PHE A 739 25.10 -2.89 20.84
C PHE A 739 26.40 -2.35 21.42
N ALA A 740 26.38 -1.06 21.77
CA ALA A 740 27.44 -0.43 22.54
C ALA A 740 26.89 -0.06 23.92
N ASP A 741 27.51 -0.61 24.95
CA ASP A 741 27.19 -0.28 26.33
C ASP A 741 27.73 1.11 26.69
N THR A 742 26.84 2.06 27.00
CA THR A 742 27.20 3.42 27.43
C THR A 742 26.96 3.68 28.92
N SER A 743 26.40 2.72 29.65
CA SER A 743 26.05 2.84 31.06
C SER A 743 26.48 1.60 31.79
N LYS A 744 27.41 1.70 32.76
CA LYS A 744 27.78 0.61 33.68
C LYS A 744 26.57 -0.28 34.00
N PHE A 745 26.41 -1.40 33.29
CA PHE A 745 25.62 -2.53 33.76
C PHE A 745 26.33 -2.95 35.05
N ASN A 746 25.88 -2.42 36.19
CA ASN A 746 26.49 -2.73 37.48
C ASN A 746 26.23 -4.21 37.76
N ASP A 747 27.21 -5.05 37.43
CA ASP A 747 27.56 -6.39 37.93
C ASP A 747 26.43 -7.39 38.29
N SER A 748 25.21 -7.20 37.82
CA SER A 748 24.10 -8.13 38.07
C SER A 748 23.00 -8.05 37.01
N PHE A 749 23.38 -8.25 35.75
CA PHE A 749 22.48 -8.58 34.64
C PHE A 749 23.07 -9.76 33.87
#